data_AF-A0A1Y5G0E3-F1
#
_entry.id   AF-A0A1Y5G0E3-F1
#
_cell.length_a   1.000
_cell.length_b   1.000
_cell.length_c   1.000
_cell.angle_alpha   90.00
_cell.angle_beta   90.00
_cell.angle_gamma   90.00
#
_symmetry.space_group_name_H-M   'P 1'
#
loop_
_entity.id
_entity.type
_entity.pdbx_description
1 polymer ?
#
loop_
_entity_poly.entity_id
_entity_poly.type
_entity_poly.pdbx_seq_one_letter_code
_entity_poly.pdbx_strand_id
1 'polypeptide(L)'
;MEENIMNKDNKKRTSSRLSEAFKNASVIARFGRLQARTGTVYYVAHESANYRLRCYEIKKSKTKRIPIILVPPLMISADVYDMSHESSTVTYLTEQGYSVWVVDFGSPEHQEGGLDRDFSDHILAVNDAIDYVYSKKQLPVHLGGYSQGGIFCYIATAYRNSKNVASIFTFGAPVNIYKNFFPGVPDEVTTKVFESIGKAIPKSLAPTVIPAWATKNLFKLMSPTKEIKRWISFLGSLHDRDALLQTEEGRSFLGGEGFVAWPGPALNEFLQQMLLGNRLVSGGCIIEGRAISLTEITCPILVVIGSNDEIARAGSVRGVADAVPNAELFELPAKGGHMGIVVGSGAMKNTWPAVSQWVQWREGKAEQPASIYALGEFDNTETPDDSRNDALPTAIAKAAFGIGKGVFTTTADLLGITKDSVQAIGSNFGTHLSHFTRLEKLNSDSNVGLALALEEQAVKAPKDTFFLYDGRAHSYSDASKRVDNIVRGLISMGVRTGDHVGIIMHARPSSLATIMAVNRLGAVAVLLRTMRNKGQLATELKLGKVQYLISDPENADTAVNSYRGQVYILGGFGRSQRELPESVIDMEAINPTSVALPDWYQPSPGKARDIAFTMFSKRGDETHCYSITNQRWALSAFGTASSTALMKSDTAYCWTPLHDPTGLLVSVSASLVAGARVAVARKFDAPTFWKEARSYGARVVFYSGCMLRELVDAPTNKLEKGHSIRLFTGVGMPEALSKRVIDRFGSVRVMEIFVARGSNAYLANISSIKPGPVFQTIPGSSEIRLVYWDYEKDRPFLDAAGYLCPVPDGSMGMLLSKINTNSEHHGEQPIYNAFEKGDCWQVSGDLFKVDEDGEFRFMDMVKNLIRVKDDWLPTLTMENIVWELECVSIAAAYGLRIEGYEYDIPAVALQLKPKTKLNAQELSDIVNQQPDPKNRPLVIRIMDNLPMTLGQQVKKSLLQSEGIPQTALQRGKSFWFNAKTDKYEPLNKTSFTKLKRELSGKNIGAKGKTGKPGKTAVKKVVARKAKVVKKTAPNGKSPVKNGADSLMADKKVANKVRNGHASPENKNSGFTPESTGKNTSNLRKLN
;
A
#
# COMPACT_ATOMS: atom_id res chain seq x y z
N MET A 1 53.75 22.57 67.90
CA MET A 1 52.55 22.12 68.64
C MET A 1 51.29 22.20 67.77
N GLU A 2 51.17 23.21 66.91
CA GLU A 2 50.04 23.41 65.98
C GLU A 2 49.82 22.26 65.00
N GLU A 3 50.86 21.61 64.46
CA GLU A 3 50.71 20.40 63.63
C GLU A 3 49.91 19.29 64.32
N ASN A 4 50.06 19.10 65.64
CA ASN A 4 49.31 18.09 66.39
C ASN A 4 47.85 18.49 66.66
N ILE A 5 47.52 19.77 66.56
CA ILE A 5 46.13 20.27 66.62
C ILE A 5 45.49 20.11 65.25
N MET A 6 46.17 20.55 64.19
CA MET A 6 45.69 20.43 62.80
C MET A 6 45.49 18.97 62.36
N ASN A 7 46.36 18.05 62.80
CA ASN A 7 46.22 16.61 62.52
C ASN A 7 45.11 15.95 63.38
N LYS A 8 44.83 16.46 64.59
CA LYS A 8 43.66 16.03 65.39
C LYS A 8 42.34 16.49 64.79
N ASP A 9 42.25 17.71 64.27
CA ASP A 9 41.03 18.22 63.65
C ASP A 9 40.76 17.58 62.27
N ASN A 10 41.81 17.28 61.49
CA ASN A 10 41.64 16.48 60.27
C ASN A 10 41.20 15.03 60.58
N LYS A 11 41.72 14.40 61.65
CA LYS A 11 41.23 13.09 62.13
C LYS A 11 39.79 13.15 62.65
N LYS A 12 39.39 14.22 63.36
CA LYS A 12 37.98 14.43 63.75
C LYS A 12 37.06 14.61 62.55
N ARG A 13 37.43 15.43 61.56
CA ARG A 13 36.64 15.65 60.33
C ARG A 13 36.52 14.39 59.47
N THR A 14 37.59 13.61 59.33
CA THR A 14 37.52 12.32 58.60
C THR A 14 36.73 11.27 59.37
N SER A 15 36.87 11.18 60.70
CA SER A 15 36.05 10.31 61.55
C SER A 15 34.56 10.65 61.53
N SER A 16 34.21 11.95 61.59
CA SER A 16 32.82 12.43 61.46
C SER A 16 32.24 12.06 60.09
N ARG A 17 32.97 12.34 59.00
CA ARG A 17 32.57 11.99 57.64
C ARG A 17 32.34 10.48 57.48
N LEU A 18 33.26 9.64 57.95
CA LEU A 18 33.11 8.18 57.92
C LEU A 18 31.89 7.71 58.73
N SER A 19 31.64 8.30 59.90
CA SER A 19 30.46 7.99 60.73
C SER A 19 29.15 8.40 60.05
N GLU A 20 29.10 9.54 59.37
CA GLU A 20 27.92 9.99 58.63
C GLU A 20 27.68 9.17 57.37
N ALA A 21 28.74 8.82 56.63
CA ALA A 21 28.67 7.90 55.50
C ALA A 21 28.15 6.52 55.94
N PHE A 22 28.61 5.98 57.07
CA PHE A 22 28.11 4.71 57.61
C PHE A 22 26.64 4.80 58.07
N LYS A 23 26.24 5.90 58.72
CA LYS A 23 24.83 6.14 59.09
C LYS A 23 23.94 6.23 57.86
N ASN A 24 24.28 7.08 56.89
CA ASN A 24 23.51 7.26 55.66
C ASN A 24 23.43 5.94 54.87
N ALA A 25 24.54 5.20 54.74
CA ALA A 25 24.55 3.87 54.12
C ALA A 25 23.67 2.86 54.86
N SER A 26 23.67 2.85 56.21
CA SER A 26 22.84 1.93 57.00
C SER A 26 21.33 2.24 56.92
N VAL A 27 20.95 3.51 56.77
CA VAL A 27 19.56 3.94 56.56
C VAL A 27 19.09 3.54 55.15
N ILE A 28 19.91 3.81 54.13
CA ILE A 28 19.63 3.38 52.75
C ILE A 28 19.54 1.83 52.66
N ALA A 29 20.41 1.10 53.36
CA ALA A 29 20.39 -0.36 53.38
C ALA A 29 19.19 -0.98 54.12
N ARG A 30 18.59 -0.27 55.09
CA ARG A 30 17.40 -0.73 55.84
C ARG A 30 16.07 -0.28 55.27
N PHE A 31 16.02 0.91 54.66
CA PHE A 31 14.77 1.57 54.27
C PHE A 31 14.71 1.99 52.79
N GLY A 32 15.77 1.76 52.01
CA GLY A 32 15.87 2.14 50.59
C GLY A 32 16.12 3.63 50.31
N ARG A 33 15.78 4.52 51.25
CA ARG A 33 15.80 6.00 51.12
C ARG A 33 16.05 6.69 52.47
N LEU A 34 16.48 7.96 52.46
CA LEU A 34 16.77 8.75 53.67
C LEU A 34 15.56 9.55 54.19
N GLN A 35 14.57 9.87 53.34
CA GLN A 35 13.31 10.55 53.72
C GLN A 35 12.07 10.00 52.98
N ALA A 36 10.88 10.38 53.46
CA ALA A 36 9.61 10.06 52.82
C ALA A 36 9.26 11.07 51.71
N ARG A 37 8.75 10.59 50.58
CA ARG A 37 8.55 11.37 49.36
C ARG A 37 7.46 12.43 49.52
N THR A 38 7.81 13.71 49.37
CA THR A 38 6.88 14.84 49.30
C THR A 38 6.54 15.14 47.84
N GLY A 39 5.64 14.34 47.26
CA GLY A 39 5.10 14.62 45.91
C GLY A 39 4.22 15.88 45.90
N THR A 40 4.02 16.46 44.71
CA THR A 40 3.09 17.56 44.53
C THR A 40 1.68 17.07 44.84
N VAL A 41 0.94 17.78 45.69
CA VAL A 41 -0.40 17.36 46.08
C VAL A 41 -1.32 17.33 44.84
N TYR A 42 -2.11 16.26 44.72
CA TYR A 42 -3.12 16.07 43.67
C TYR A 42 -4.35 15.38 44.26
N TYR A 43 -5.44 15.36 43.49
CA TYR A 43 -6.56 14.45 43.71
C TYR A 43 -6.83 13.63 42.44
N VAL A 44 -7.35 12.40 42.60
CA VAL A 44 -7.83 11.61 41.47
C VAL A 44 -9.20 12.16 41.07
N ALA A 45 -9.28 12.74 39.88
CA ALA A 45 -10.49 13.40 39.39
C ALA A 45 -11.38 12.46 38.57
N HIS A 46 -10.80 11.42 37.97
CA HIS A 46 -11.49 10.35 37.26
C HIS A 46 -10.71 9.05 37.43
N GLU A 47 -11.41 7.91 37.49
CA GLU A 47 -10.82 6.58 37.61
C GLU A 47 -11.70 5.58 36.86
N SER A 48 -11.06 4.70 36.10
CA SER A 48 -11.67 3.61 35.34
C SER A 48 -10.88 2.31 35.57
N ALA A 49 -11.34 1.21 35.00
CA ALA A 49 -10.64 -0.07 35.06
C ALA A 49 -9.22 -0.04 34.46
N ASN A 50 -8.90 0.94 33.60
CA ASN A 50 -7.64 1.01 32.86
C ASN A 50 -6.69 2.12 33.29
N TYR A 51 -7.19 3.19 33.93
CA TYR A 51 -6.34 4.33 34.34
C TYR A 51 -7.01 5.22 35.41
N ARG A 52 -6.16 6.04 36.05
CA ARG A 52 -6.52 7.17 36.91
C ARG A 52 -6.14 8.48 36.24
N LEU A 53 -6.92 9.53 36.48
CA LEU A 53 -6.61 10.90 36.04
C LEU A 53 -6.30 11.77 37.26
N ARG A 54 -5.02 12.03 37.48
CA ARG A 54 -4.53 12.90 38.57
C ARG A 54 -4.73 14.38 38.17
N CYS A 55 -5.32 15.19 39.04
CA CYS A 55 -5.49 16.63 38.86
C CYS A 55 -4.70 17.42 39.90
N TYR A 56 -3.86 18.34 39.43
CA TYR A 56 -2.98 19.17 40.28
C TYR A 56 -3.56 20.57 40.55
N GLU A 57 -4.72 20.91 39.97
CA GLU A 57 -5.44 22.16 40.24
C GLU A 57 -6.29 22.08 41.53
N ILE A 58 -5.64 22.25 42.69
CA ILE A 58 -6.31 22.21 44.00
C ILE A 58 -7.06 23.51 44.33
N LYS A 59 -6.48 24.67 43.97
CA LYS A 59 -7.08 25.98 44.27
C LYS A 59 -8.03 26.40 43.16
N LYS A 60 -9.32 26.59 43.48
CA LYS A 60 -10.33 27.11 42.53
C LYS A 60 -9.90 28.47 41.98
N SER A 61 -9.60 28.53 40.69
CA SER A 61 -9.28 29.77 39.97
C SER A 61 -10.55 30.46 39.49
N LYS A 62 -10.63 31.80 39.58
CA LYS A 62 -11.71 32.58 38.93
C LYS A 62 -11.51 32.71 37.42
N THR A 63 -10.27 32.62 36.95
CA THR A 63 -9.90 32.63 35.53
C THR A 63 -9.91 31.22 34.95
N LYS A 64 -10.40 31.08 33.71
CA LYS A 64 -10.26 29.82 32.96
C LYS A 64 -8.78 29.57 32.67
N ARG A 65 -8.23 28.49 33.25
CA ARG A 65 -6.88 28.01 33.00
C ARG A 65 -6.85 27.10 31.78
N ILE A 66 -5.80 27.21 30.97
CA ILE A 66 -5.56 26.34 29.80
C ILE A 66 -5.33 24.89 30.28
N PRO A 67 -6.09 23.89 29.78
CA PRO A 67 -5.91 22.50 30.18
C PRO A 67 -4.75 21.82 29.45
N ILE A 68 -3.86 21.21 30.24
CA ILE A 68 -2.76 20.35 29.77
C ILE A 68 -2.96 18.94 30.34
N ILE A 69 -2.95 17.93 29.47
CA ILE A 69 -2.90 16.51 29.86
C ILE A 69 -1.50 15.97 29.57
N LEU A 70 -0.85 15.36 30.55
CA LEU A 70 0.44 14.69 30.41
C LEU A 70 0.26 13.16 30.41
N VAL A 71 0.94 12.47 29.50
CA VAL A 71 0.81 11.02 29.26
C VAL A 71 2.19 10.33 29.34
N PRO A 72 2.42 9.44 30.34
CA PRO A 72 3.68 8.72 30.50
C PRO A 72 3.81 7.51 29.55
N PRO A 73 5.02 6.95 29.38
CA PRO A 73 5.23 5.62 28.80
C PRO A 73 4.61 4.48 29.63
N LEU A 74 4.31 3.32 29.04
CA LEU A 74 3.79 2.17 29.81
C LEU A 74 4.79 1.60 30.80
N MET A 75 6.09 1.72 30.52
CA MET A 75 7.14 1.12 31.34
C MET A 75 7.53 2.01 32.53
N ILE A 76 6.92 3.19 32.68
CA ILE A 76 7.33 4.24 33.64
C ILE A 76 6.11 4.79 34.37
N SER A 77 6.18 4.91 35.70
CA SER A 77 5.12 5.53 36.51
C SER A 77 4.82 6.98 36.08
N ALA A 78 3.56 7.40 36.20
CA ALA A 78 3.12 8.80 36.00
C ALA A 78 3.92 9.82 36.82
N ASP A 79 4.54 9.35 37.90
CA ASP A 79 5.51 10.04 38.74
C ASP A 79 6.73 10.62 38.00
N VAL A 80 6.98 10.24 36.74
CA VAL A 80 8.00 10.85 35.87
C VAL A 80 7.83 12.37 35.73
N TYR A 81 6.61 12.89 35.86
CA TYR A 81 6.33 14.34 35.81
C TYR A 81 6.42 15.04 37.18
N ASP A 82 6.71 14.29 38.24
CA ASP A 82 6.71 14.74 39.64
C ASP A 82 7.79 14.01 40.46
N MET A 83 9.03 14.05 39.97
CA MET A 83 10.15 13.28 40.53
C MET A 83 10.75 13.89 41.80
N SER A 84 10.94 15.21 41.86
CA SER A 84 11.37 15.95 43.06
C SER A 84 10.84 17.38 43.03
N HIS A 85 10.87 18.10 44.16
CA HIS A 85 10.42 19.50 44.23
C HIS A 85 11.23 20.44 43.31
N GLU A 86 12.49 20.12 43.01
CA GLU A 86 13.33 20.87 42.04
C GLU A 86 13.16 20.38 40.58
N SER A 87 12.48 19.25 40.35
CA SER A 87 12.28 18.63 39.02
C SER A 87 10.82 18.25 38.72
N SER A 88 9.86 18.93 39.36
CA SER A 88 8.43 18.70 39.18
C SER A 88 7.88 19.54 38.03
N THR A 89 7.66 18.89 36.89
CA THR A 89 6.95 19.47 35.73
C THR A 89 5.54 19.92 36.12
N VAL A 90 4.83 19.12 36.92
CA VAL A 90 3.45 19.43 37.31
C VAL A 90 3.36 20.67 38.20
N THR A 91 4.33 20.87 39.10
CA THR A 91 4.46 22.12 39.88
C THR A 91 4.73 23.29 38.96
N TYR A 92 5.78 23.23 38.13
CA TYR A 92 6.15 24.31 37.21
C TYR A 92 4.96 24.76 36.33
N LEU A 93 4.27 23.84 35.67
CA LEU A 93 3.13 24.18 34.83
C LEU A 93 1.95 24.75 35.64
N THR A 94 1.71 24.26 36.86
CA THR A 94 0.65 24.79 37.73
C THR A 94 0.96 26.22 38.20
N GLU A 95 2.24 26.55 38.43
CA GLU A 95 2.74 27.90 38.74
C GLU A 95 2.65 28.85 37.53
N GLN A 96 2.91 28.37 36.32
CA GLN A 96 2.66 29.11 35.07
C GLN A 96 1.16 29.33 34.77
N GLY A 97 0.25 28.89 35.65
CA GLY A 97 -1.19 29.15 35.55
C GLY A 97 -1.97 28.14 34.72
N TYR A 98 -1.37 27.02 34.31
CA TYR A 98 -2.07 25.94 33.62
C TYR A 98 -3.01 25.15 34.55
N SER A 99 -3.92 24.40 33.93
CA SER A 99 -4.72 23.35 34.57
C SER A 99 -4.09 22.01 34.19
N VAL A 100 -3.32 21.42 35.12
CA VAL A 100 -2.47 20.25 34.82
C VAL A 100 -3.12 18.95 35.27
N TRP A 101 -3.18 18.01 34.34
CA TRP A 101 -3.76 16.68 34.49
C TRP A 101 -2.74 15.63 34.05
N VAL A 102 -2.66 14.50 34.74
CA VAL A 102 -1.72 13.41 34.38
C VAL A 102 -2.49 12.11 34.29
N VAL A 103 -2.34 11.41 33.16
CA VAL A 103 -2.83 10.04 32.96
C VAL A 103 -1.92 9.09 33.72
N ASP A 104 -2.50 8.27 34.58
CA ASP A 104 -1.81 7.31 35.42
C ASP A 104 -2.38 5.90 35.16
N PHE A 105 -1.65 5.10 34.37
CA PHE A 105 -1.98 3.70 34.10
C PHE A 105 -1.78 2.79 35.33
N GLY A 106 -1.17 3.31 36.40
CA GLY A 106 -0.87 2.60 37.63
C GLY A 106 0.20 1.52 37.46
N SER A 107 0.10 0.47 38.28
CA SER A 107 0.99 -0.70 38.24
C SER A 107 0.15 -1.93 37.85
N PRO A 108 0.18 -2.37 36.57
CA PRO A 108 -0.62 -3.49 36.07
C PRO A 108 -0.49 -4.78 36.90
N GLU A 109 0.68 -5.04 37.48
CA GLU A 109 0.97 -6.19 38.33
C GLU A 109 0.24 -6.20 39.69
N HIS A 110 -0.30 -5.06 40.12
CA HIS A 110 -1.01 -4.89 41.39
C HIS A 110 -2.51 -4.59 41.19
N GLN A 111 -3.05 -4.80 39.98
CA GLN A 111 -4.41 -4.45 39.59
C GLN A 111 -5.10 -5.66 38.95
N GLU A 112 -6.32 -5.95 39.37
CA GLU A 112 -7.14 -7.03 38.80
C GLU A 112 -7.39 -6.78 37.31
N GLY A 113 -7.11 -7.78 36.46
CA GLY A 113 -7.12 -7.65 34.99
C GLY A 113 -6.03 -6.74 34.40
N GLY A 114 -5.16 -6.12 35.21
CA GLY A 114 -4.17 -5.14 34.75
C GLY A 114 -3.18 -5.72 33.73
N LEU A 115 -2.77 -6.98 33.91
CA LEU A 115 -1.85 -7.70 33.00
C LEU A 115 -2.52 -8.21 31.71
N ASP A 116 -3.85 -8.21 31.64
CA ASP A 116 -4.63 -8.61 30.46
C ASP A 116 -4.91 -7.45 29.49
N ARG A 117 -4.61 -6.20 29.92
CA ARG A 117 -4.80 -4.99 29.11
C ARG A 117 -4.05 -5.05 27.78
N ASP A 118 -4.71 -4.61 26.71
CA ASP A 118 -4.17 -4.55 25.36
C ASP A 118 -3.61 -3.16 24.99
N PHE A 119 -3.19 -2.96 23.74
CA PHE A 119 -2.65 -1.66 23.31
C PHE A 119 -3.76 -0.62 23.10
N SER A 120 -4.97 -1.05 22.74
CA SER A 120 -6.15 -0.20 22.57
C SER A 120 -6.58 0.40 23.91
N ASP A 121 -6.61 -0.36 25.00
CA ASP A 121 -6.98 0.09 26.35
C ASP A 121 -6.27 1.40 26.76
N HIS A 122 -4.97 1.48 26.46
CA HIS A 122 -4.14 2.63 26.80
C HIS A 122 -4.40 3.85 25.90
N ILE A 123 -4.78 3.64 24.64
CA ILE A 123 -5.27 4.71 23.75
C ILE A 123 -6.65 5.20 24.19
N LEU A 124 -7.54 4.29 24.58
CA LEU A 124 -8.88 4.62 25.07
C LEU A 124 -8.82 5.39 26.38
N ALA A 125 -7.91 5.05 27.30
CA ALA A 125 -7.65 5.81 28.52
C ALA A 125 -7.24 7.28 28.24
N VAL A 126 -6.36 7.52 27.26
CA VAL A 126 -6.01 8.89 26.84
C VAL A 126 -7.19 9.58 26.17
N ASN A 127 -7.96 8.86 25.34
CA ASN A 127 -9.16 9.38 24.71
C ASN A 127 -10.21 9.84 25.74
N ASP A 128 -10.51 9.00 26.73
CA ASP A 128 -11.46 9.27 27.81
C ASP A 128 -10.99 10.44 28.70
N ALA A 129 -9.68 10.50 29.00
CA ALA A 129 -9.09 11.63 29.72
C ALA A 129 -9.34 12.98 29.02
N ILE A 130 -9.23 13.04 27.69
CA ILE A 130 -9.50 14.27 26.92
C ILE A 130 -10.97 14.67 27.05
N ASP A 131 -11.91 13.72 26.91
CA ASP A 131 -13.34 14.03 26.98
C ASP A 131 -13.78 14.39 28.42
N TYR A 132 -13.20 13.74 29.43
CA TYR A 132 -13.40 14.13 30.83
C TYR A 132 -12.92 15.56 31.09
N VAL A 133 -11.67 15.91 30.75
CA VAL A 133 -11.12 17.26 30.98
C VAL A 133 -11.89 18.30 30.18
N TYR A 134 -12.24 18.00 28.92
CA TYR A 134 -13.07 18.88 28.10
C TYR A 134 -14.44 19.13 28.76
N SER A 135 -15.09 18.10 29.32
CA SER A 135 -16.36 18.26 30.03
C SER A 135 -16.27 19.23 31.23
N LYS A 136 -15.14 19.24 31.94
CA LYS A 136 -14.91 20.09 33.12
C LYS A 136 -14.44 21.50 32.78
N LYS A 137 -13.67 21.68 31.70
CA LYS A 137 -13.02 22.96 31.35
C LYS A 137 -13.69 23.71 30.21
N GLN A 138 -14.42 23.00 29.35
CA GLN A 138 -15.07 23.55 28.14
C GLN A 138 -14.05 24.32 27.28
N LEU A 139 -12.86 23.74 27.15
CA LEU A 139 -11.71 24.21 26.37
C LEU A 139 -11.00 22.96 25.81
N PRO A 140 -10.56 22.96 24.54
CA PRO A 140 -9.69 21.92 23.99
C PRO A 140 -8.39 21.79 24.79
N VAL A 141 -7.81 20.59 24.85
CA VAL A 141 -6.63 20.31 25.69
C VAL A 141 -5.34 20.34 24.90
N HIS A 142 -4.25 20.80 25.51
CA HIS A 142 -2.90 20.53 24.99
C HIS A 142 -2.43 19.18 25.53
N LEU A 143 -1.98 18.30 24.63
CA LEU A 143 -1.68 16.91 24.96
C LEU A 143 -0.16 16.67 24.91
N GLY A 144 0.43 16.48 26.09
CA GLY A 144 1.86 16.30 26.30
C GLY A 144 2.23 14.83 26.49
N GLY A 145 3.14 14.28 25.68
CA GLY A 145 3.53 12.87 25.81
C GLY A 145 5.04 12.64 25.84
N TYR A 146 5.52 11.85 26.80
CA TYR A 146 6.93 11.44 26.83
C TYR A 146 7.12 10.08 26.15
N SER A 147 8.06 9.95 25.20
CA SER A 147 8.45 8.68 24.57
C SER A 147 7.23 7.91 24.02
N GLN A 148 6.97 6.68 24.50
CA GLN A 148 5.76 5.92 24.15
C GLN A 148 4.45 6.65 24.51
N GLY A 149 4.43 7.45 25.57
CA GLY A 149 3.30 8.34 25.89
C GLY A 149 3.04 9.35 24.76
N GLY A 150 4.07 9.81 24.05
CA GLY A 150 3.92 10.62 22.84
C GLY A 150 3.29 9.85 21.67
N ILE A 151 3.60 8.56 21.52
CA ILE A 151 2.94 7.68 20.56
C ILE A 151 1.44 7.57 20.90
N PHE A 152 1.08 7.46 22.19
CA PHE A 152 -0.32 7.47 22.63
C PHE A 152 -1.01 8.78 22.31
N CYS A 153 -0.35 9.92 22.55
CA CYS A 153 -0.89 11.23 22.17
C CYS A 153 -1.20 11.32 20.67
N TYR A 154 -0.31 10.81 19.80
CA TYR A 154 -0.56 10.77 18.37
C TYR A 154 -1.75 9.87 18.00
N ILE A 155 -1.76 8.62 18.45
CA ILE A 155 -2.81 7.67 18.08
C ILE A 155 -4.17 8.07 18.66
N ALA A 156 -4.24 8.53 19.91
CA ALA A 156 -5.49 9.02 20.52
C ALA A 156 -6.02 10.27 19.81
N THR A 157 -5.15 11.18 19.36
CA THR A 157 -5.55 12.36 18.59
C THR A 157 -6.04 11.98 17.18
N ALA A 158 -5.39 11.01 16.54
CA ALA A 158 -5.84 10.48 15.25
C ALA A 158 -7.18 9.73 15.37
N TYR A 159 -7.36 8.91 16.42
CA TYR A 159 -8.60 8.17 16.71
C TYR A 159 -9.84 9.07 16.82
N ARG A 160 -9.63 10.32 17.27
CA ARG A 160 -10.68 11.35 17.44
C ARG A 160 -10.64 12.47 16.39
N ASN A 161 -9.85 12.36 15.32
CA ASN A 161 -9.67 13.38 14.28
C ASN A 161 -9.39 14.80 14.86
N SER A 162 -8.47 14.89 15.81
CA SER A 162 -8.14 16.10 16.60
C SER A 162 -9.27 16.71 17.45
N LYS A 163 -10.45 16.07 17.55
CA LYS A 163 -11.57 16.61 18.34
C LYS A 163 -11.16 16.83 19.81
N ASN A 164 -11.42 18.05 20.29
CA ASN A 164 -11.11 18.52 21.65
C ASN A 164 -9.60 18.59 21.98
N VAL A 165 -8.70 18.53 20.99
CA VAL A 165 -7.24 18.70 21.17
C VAL A 165 -6.79 20.01 20.52
N ALA A 166 -6.22 20.92 21.31
CA ALA A 166 -5.69 22.21 20.86
C ALA A 166 -4.37 22.03 20.11
N SER A 167 -3.44 21.28 20.70
CA SER A 167 -2.16 20.91 20.09
C SER A 167 -1.51 19.72 20.82
N ILE A 168 -0.53 19.09 20.18
CA ILE A 168 0.28 18.01 20.78
C ILE A 168 1.69 18.52 21.01
N PHE A 169 2.31 18.18 22.14
CA PHE A 169 3.76 18.31 22.32
C PHE A 169 4.36 16.98 22.79
N THR A 170 5.48 16.55 22.20
CA THR A 170 6.10 15.27 22.57
C THR A 170 7.58 15.39 22.85
N PHE A 171 8.09 14.51 23.71
CA PHE A 171 9.51 14.46 24.09
C PHE A 171 10.10 13.13 23.67
N GLY A 172 10.99 13.15 22.67
CA GLY A 172 11.66 11.95 22.17
C GLY A 172 10.68 10.83 21.78
N ALA A 173 9.57 11.16 21.11
CA ALA A 173 8.59 10.16 20.65
C ALA A 173 8.97 9.66 19.25
N PRO A 174 9.45 8.41 19.09
CA PRO A 174 9.87 7.90 17.78
C PRO A 174 8.64 7.61 16.91
N VAL A 175 8.62 8.13 15.68
CA VAL A 175 7.50 7.91 14.73
C VAL A 175 7.91 6.91 13.65
N ASN A 176 9.07 7.10 13.02
CA ASN A 176 9.63 6.08 12.11
C ASN A 176 10.54 5.14 12.91
N ILE A 177 10.00 3.99 13.33
CA ILE A 177 10.72 3.04 14.20
C ILE A 177 11.93 2.42 13.48
N TYR A 178 11.86 2.24 12.16
CA TYR A 178 12.97 1.67 11.39
C TYR A 178 14.22 2.56 11.36
N LYS A 179 14.04 3.88 11.15
CA LYS A 179 15.13 4.88 11.26
C LYS A 179 15.77 4.92 12.66
N ASN A 180 15.12 4.37 13.69
CA ASN A 180 15.67 4.29 15.04
C ASN A 180 16.68 3.14 15.20
N PHE A 181 16.44 1.99 14.57
CA PHE A 181 17.28 0.79 14.71
C PHE A 181 18.30 0.61 13.60
N PHE A 182 17.95 0.98 12.36
CA PHE A 182 18.78 0.79 11.17
C PHE A 182 18.77 2.07 10.31
N PRO A 183 19.50 3.14 10.72
CA PRO A 183 19.61 4.35 9.92
C PRO A 183 20.18 4.04 8.53
N GLY A 184 19.70 4.74 7.50
CA GLY A 184 20.13 4.55 6.10
C GLY A 184 19.68 3.26 5.41
N VAL A 185 19.08 2.30 6.11
CA VAL A 185 18.64 1.02 5.53
C VAL A 185 17.19 1.12 5.02
N PRO A 186 16.89 0.68 3.77
CA PRO A 186 15.53 0.68 3.25
C PRO A 186 14.55 -0.13 4.09
N ASP A 187 13.34 0.39 4.29
CA ASP A 187 12.26 -0.21 5.10
C ASP A 187 11.98 -1.69 4.76
N GLU A 188 12.11 -2.11 3.50
CA GLU A 188 11.98 -3.53 3.10
C GLU A 188 13.05 -4.43 3.74
N VAL A 189 14.31 -3.96 3.80
CA VAL A 189 15.43 -4.72 4.37
C VAL A 189 15.31 -4.77 5.89
N THR A 190 14.96 -3.64 6.51
CA THR A 190 14.71 -3.55 7.94
C THR A 190 13.57 -4.47 8.40
N THR A 191 12.46 -4.51 7.65
CA THR A 191 11.33 -5.44 7.91
C THR A 191 11.84 -6.89 7.93
N LYS A 192 12.64 -7.30 6.94
CA LYS A 192 13.18 -8.67 6.80
C LYS A 192 14.12 -9.05 7.96
N VAL A 193 14.91 -8.10 8.47
CA VAL A 193 15.77 -8.33 9.65
C VAL A 193 14.91 -8.59 10.90
N PHE A 194 13.88 -7.77 11.15
CA PHE A 194 12.99 -7.98 12.29
C PHE A 194 12.18 -9.28 12.20
N GLU A 195 11.67 -9.66 11.02
CA GLU A 195 10.99 -10.95 10.83
C GLU A 195 11.93 -12.14 11.09
N SER A 196 13.20 -12.04 10.70
CA SER A 196 14.20 -13.09 10.91
C SER A 196 14.54 -13.25 12.40
N ILE A 197 14.70 -12.14 13.12
CA ILE A 197 14.90 -12.13 14.57
C ILE A 197 13.65 -12.70 15.27
N GLY A 198 12.44 -12.29 14.86
CA GLY A 198 11.19 -12.79 15.41
C GLY A 198 10.98 -14.30 15.21
N LYS A 199 11.43 -14.86 14.08
CA LYS A 199 11.43 -16.32 13.82
C LYS A 199 12.48 -17.07 14.66
N ALA A 200 13.58 -16.42 15.05
CA ALA A 200 14.65 -17.00 15.84
C ALA A 200 14.38 -17.01 17.36
N ILE A 201 13.42 -16.22 17.84
CA ILE A 201 12.95 -16.25 19.23
C ILE A 201 12.00 -17.45 19.41
N PRO A 202 12.31 -18.44 20.26
CA PRO A 202 11.39 -19.54 20.54
C PRO A 202 10.07 -19.03 21.09
N LYS A 203 8.94 -19.60 20.65
CA LYS A 203 7.60 -19.21 21.15
C LYS A 203 7.44 -19.37 22.67
N SER A 204 8.23 -20.23 23.31
CA SER A 204 8.32 -20.41 24.76
C SER A 204 9.06 -19.29 25.50
N LEU A 205 9.76 -18.41 24.78
CA LEU A 205 10.52 -17.27 25.31
C LEU A 205 9.92 -15.91 24.91
N ALA A 206 8.84 -15.90 24.11
CA ALA A 206 8.05 -14.69 23.89
C ALA A 206 7.32 -14.33 25.20
N PRO A 207 7.63 -13.20 25.88
CA PRO A 207 7.13 -12.97 27.23
C PRO A 207 5.62 -12.72 27.23
N THR A 208 4.87 -13.53 27.97
CA THR A 208 3.45 -13.27 28.27
C THR A 208 3.25 -12.12 29.25
N VAL A 209 4.30 -11.74 29.99
CA VAL A 209 4.42 -10.50 30.78
C VAL A 209 5.92 -10.15 30.82
N ILE A 210 6.30 -8.86 30.81
CA ILE A 210 7.65 -8.44 31.22
C ILE A 210 7.56 -7.82 32.63
N PRO A 211 8.12 -8.48 33.67
CA PRO A 211 8.17 -7.93 35.02
C PRO A 211 8.97 -6.63 35.11
N ALA A 212 8.60 -5.74 36.04
CA ALA A 212 9.26 -4.44 36.24
C ALA A 212 10.80 -4.53 36.39
N TRP A 213 11.32 -5.59 37.04
CA TRP A 213 12.75 -5.81 37.19
C TRP A 213 13.47 -6.13 35.86
N ALA A 214 12.80 -6.83 34.93
CA ALA A 214 13.33 -7.17 33.62
C ALA A 214 13.28 -5.95 32.68
N THR A 215 12.18 -5.20 32.73
CA THR A 215 12.02 -3.87 32.12
C THR A 215 13.17 -2.92 32.49
N LYS A 216 13.48 -2.80 33.79
CA LYS A 216 14.61 -2.02 34.32
C LYS A 216 15.96 -2.48 33.75
N ASN A 217 16.21 -3.78 33.69
CA ASN A 217 17.47 -4.32 33.18
C ASN A 217 17.63 -4.13 31.66
N LEU A 218 16.55 -4.26 30.89
CA LEU A 218 16.54 -3.97 29.45
C LEU A 218 16.85 -2.48 29.19
N PHE A 219 16.24 -1.57 29.96
CA PHE A 219 16.50 -0.12 29.85
C PHE A 219 17.95 0.25 30.19
N LYS A 220 18.54 -0.37 31.23
CA LYS A 220 19.97 -0.25 31.57
C LYS A 220 20.87 -0.73 30.43
N LEU A 221 20.51 -1.85 29.78
CA LEU A 221 21.29 -2.42 28.68
C LEU A 221 21.34 -1.50 27.44
N MET A 222 20.32 -0.66 27.24
CA MET A 222 20.26 0.30 26.12
C MET A 222 21.03 1.62 26.37
N SER A 223 21.69 1.81 27.52
CA SER A 223 22.54 2.98 27.76
C SER A 223 23.75 2.71 28.69
N PRO A 224 24.59 1.69 28.40
CA PRO A 224 25.52 1.08 29.36
C PRO A 224 26.64 2.01 29.83
N THR A 225 27.01 3.04 29.06
CA THR A 225 28.14 3.92 29.35
C THR A 225 27.88 4.96 30.45
N LYS A 226 26.61 5.19 30.83
CA LYS A 226 26.23 6.28 31.76
C LYS A 226 26.11 5.82 33.23
N GLU A 227 25.82 4.55 33.52
CA GLU A 227 25.75 4.07 34.93
C GLU A 227 27.11 4.04 35.63
N ILE A 228 28.17 3.60 34.94
CA ILE A 228 29.51 3.45 35.52
C ILE A 228 30.03 4.82 36.03
N LYS A 229 29.87 5.88 35.22
CA LYS A 229 30.28 7.24 35.59
C LYS A 229 29.50 7.79 36.79
N ARG A 230 28.24 7.39 36.95
CA ARG A 230 27.33 7.82 38.02
C ARG A 230 27.51 7.02 39.32
N TRP A 231 27.95 5.77 39.23
CA TRP A 231 28.37 4.96 40.38
C TRP A 231 29.65 5.52 41.03
N ILE A 232 30.62 5.95 40.20
CA ILE A 232 31.86 6.56 40.65
C ILE A 232 31.60 7.90 41.37
N SER A 233 30.70 8.75 40.85
CA SER A 233 30.31 10.00 41.55
C SER A 233 29.54 9.75 42.86
N PHE A 234 28.71 8.70 42.91
CA PHE A 234 27.95 8.33 44.11
C PHE A 234 28.87 7.91 45.26
N LEU A 235 29.89 7.08 45.00
CA LEU A 235 30.87 6.67 46.01
C LEU A 235 31.68 7.85 46.57
N GLY A 236 31.96 8.88 45.76
CA GLY A 236 32.62 10.10 46.24
C GLY A 236 31.75 10.97 47.16
N SER A 237 30.43 10.94 46.97
CA SER A 237 29.48 11.87 47.62
C SER A 237 28.84 11.34 48.91
N LEU A 238 29.18 10.13 49.37
CA LEU A 238 28.61 9.49 50.57
C LEU A 238 28.76 10.30 51.88
N HIS A 239 29.66 11.28 51.88
CA HIS A 239 30.01 12.14 53.00
C HIS A 239 29.29 13.50 53.01
N ASP A 240 28.39 13.75 52.06
CA ASP A 240 27.64 15.00 51.90
C ASP A 240 26.14 14.71 51.89
N ARG A 241 25.46 15.03 52.98
CA ARG A 241 24.04 14.68 53.18
C ARG A 241 23.11 15.49 52.28
N ASP A 242 23.44 16.75 51.98
CA ASP A 242 22.57 17.63 51.22
C ASP A 242 22.68 17.35 49.71
N ALA A 243 23.90 17.06 49.22
CA ALA A 243 24.11 16.58 47.85
C ALA A 243 23.47 15.19 47.61
N LEU A 244 23.44 14.32 48.63
CA LEU A 244 22.71 13.05 48.56
C LEU A 244 21.19 13.27 48.49
N LEU A 245 20.61 14.16 49.31
CA LEU A 245 19.18 14.46 49.29
C LEU A 245 18.72 15.02 47.94
N GLN A 246 19.45 15.97 47.35
CA GLN A 246 19.14 16.50 46.00
C GLN A 246 19.21 15.44 44.88
N THR A 247 19.96 14.35 45.06
CA THR A 247 20.11 13.29 44.05
C THR A 247 19.34 12.01 44.38
N GLU A 248 18.72 11.91 45.56
CA GLU A 248 18.10 10.68 46.05
C GLU A 248 16.79 10.34 45.34
N GLU A 249 15.87 11.27 45.16
CA GLU A 249 14.54 10.97 44.59
C GLU A 249 14.69 10.48 43.13
N GLY A 250 15.52 11.15 42.33
CA GLY A 250 15.92 10.70 40.99
C GLY A 250 16.80 9.44 40.95
N ARG A 251 17.36 9.01 42.09
CA ARG A 251 18.08 7.74 42.25
C ARG A 251 17.14 6.60 42.67
N SER A 252 16.14 6.85 43.49
CA SER A 252 15.14 5.84 43.90
C SER A 252 14.23 5.46 42.72
N PHE A 253 13.77 6.47 41.98
CA PHE A 253 12.98 6.31 40.75
C PHE A 253 13.69 5.40 39.73
N LEU A 254 14.96 5.72 39.40
CA LEU A 254 15.79 4.90 38.50
C LEU A 254 16.35 3.63 39.17
N GLY A 255 16.27 3.54 40.49
CA GLY A 255 16.69 2.41 41.32
C GLY A 255 15.69 1.26 41.32
N GLY A 256 14.43 1.51 40.97
CA GLY A 256 13.41 0.48 40.74
C GLY A 256 11.97 0.98 40.91
N GLU A 257 11.74 2.00 41.73
CA GLU A 257 10.38 2.48 42.07
C GLU A 257 9.67 3.19 40.89
N GLY A 258 10.39 3.61 39.86
CA GLY A 258 9.84 4.30 38.70
C GLY A 258 9.38 3.41 37.55
N PHE A 259 9.64 2.09 37.60
CA PHE A 259 9.30 1.14 36.53
C PHE A 259 8.14 0.23 36.94
N VAL A 260 7.24 -0.07 36.00
CA VAL A 260 6.07 -0.97 36.21
C VAL A 260 6.12 -2.16 35.24
N ALA A 261 5.33 -3.20 35.52
CA ALA A 261 5.23 -4.37 34.65
C ALA A 261 4.51 -4.04 33.33
N TRP A 262 4.87 -4.77 32.26
CA TRP A 262 4.27 -4.56 30.94
C TRP A 262 3.25 -5.67 30.62
N PRO A 263 1.95 -5.34 30.41
CA PRO A 263 0.95 -6.32 29.99
C PRO A 263 1.34 -7.01 28.69
N GLY A 264 1.26 -8.34 28.66
CA GLY A 264 1.63 -9.14 27.49
C GLY A 264 0.86 -8.80 26.22
N PRO A 265 -0.47 -8.63 26.28
CA PRO A 265 -1.27 -8.24 25.11
C PRO A 265 -0.85 -6.88 24.55
N ALA A 266 -0.71 -5.86 25.40
CA ALA A 266 -0.24 -4.52 25.01
C ALA A 266 1.18 -4.54 24.39
N LEU A 267 2.10 -5.33 24.96
CA LEU A 267 3.44 -5.53 24.42
C LEU A 267 3.40 -6.19 23.03
N ASN A 268 2.69 -7.30 22.89
CA ASN A 268 2.60 -8.02 21.62
C ASN A 268 1.99 -7.12 20.53
N GLU A 269 0.92 -6.40 20.82
CA GLU A 269 0.32 -5.46 19.86
C GLU A 269 1.24 -4.29 19.52
N PHE A 270 1.96 -3.72 20.50
CA PHE A 270 2.99 -2.71 20.23
C PHE A 270 4.08 -3.25 19.29
N LEU A 271 4.54 -4.49 19.48
CA LEU A 271 5.53 -5.12 18.60
C LEU A 271 4.97 -5.40 17.19
N GLN A 272 3.75 -5.92 17.06
CA GLN A 272 3.14 -6.16 15.74
C GLN A 272 2.89 -4.85 14.99
N GLN A 273 2.34 -3.84 15.66
CA GLN A 273 1.91 -2.60 15.02
C GLN A 273 3.06 -1.61 14.83
N MET A 274 3.84 -1.33 15.88
CA MET A 274 4.89 -0.29 15.83
C MET A 274 6.20 -0.86 15.28
N LEU A 275 6.69 -2.00 15.83
CA LEU A 275 7.99 -2.54 15.43
C LEU A 275 7.96 -3.28 14.09
N LEU A 276 7.05 -4.24 13.90
CA LEU A 276 7.00 -5.05 12.67
C LEU A 276 6.26 -4.36 11.50
N GLY A 277 5.33 -3.46 11.80
CA GLY A 277 4.51 -2.79 10.79
C GLY A 277 4.86 -1.32 10.50
N ASN A 278 5.69 -0.67 11.34
CA ASN A 278 5.99 0.77 11.31
C ASN A 278 4.72 1.64 11.16
N ARG A 279 3.61 1.24 11.82
CA ARG A 279 2.24 1.66 11.50
C ARG A 279 1.92 3.13 11.80
N LEU A 280 2.81 3.85 12.48
CA LEU A 280 2.72 5.31 12.64
C LEU A 280 2.98 6.06 11.32
N VAL A 281 3.97 5.60 10.54
CA VAL A 281 4.29 6.18 9.22
C VAL A 281 3.45 5.55 8.13
N SER A 282 3.42 4.20 8.08
CA SER A 282 2.72 3.48 7.03
C SER A 282 1.21 3.62 7.11
N GLY A 283 0.63 3.71 8.32
CA GLY A 283 -0.80 3.80 8.58
C GLY A 283 -1.46 2.43 8.78
N GLY A 284 -2.77 2.43 9.11
CA GLY A 284 -3.51 1.19 9.40
C GLY A 284 -3.20 0.60 10.77
N CYS A 285 -2.91 1.44 11.76
CA CYS A 285 -2.92 1.04 13.18
C CYS A 285 -4.34 0.62 13.57
N ILE A 286 -4.51 -0.49 14.29
CA ILE A 286 -5.82 -1.00 14.71
C ILE A 286 -6.03 -0.70 16.19
N ILE A 287 -7.11 0.04 16.49
CA ILE A 287 -7.59 0.37 17.84
C ILE A 287 -9.09 0.06 17.87
N GLU A 288 -9.55 -0.82 18.77
CA GLU A 288 -10.95 -1.31 18.81
C GLU A 288 -11.53 -1.72 17.44
N GLY A 289 -10.74 -2.45 16.65
CA GLY A 289 -11.14 -2.87 15.30
C GLY A 289 -11.37 -1.71 14.33
N ARG A 290 -10.86 -0.51 14.60
CA ARG A 290 -10.83 0.64 13.68
C ARG A 290 -9.43 0.84 13.12
N ALA A 291 -9.34 1.07 11.81
CA ALA A 291 -8.08 1.43 11.13
C ALA A 291 -7.81 2.94 11.26
N ILE A 292 -6.73 3.27 11.95
CA ILE A 292 -6.28 4.62 12.28
C ILE A 292 -4.98 4.93 11.52
N SER A 293 -4.83 6.18 11.11
CA SER A 293 -3.62 6.72 10.52
C SER A 293 -3.38 8.14 11.01
N LEU A 294 -2.12 8.51 11.21
CA LEU A 294 -1.78 9.84 11.74
C LEU A 294 -2.08 10.98 10.75
N THR A 295 -2.46 10.65 9.51
CA THR A 295 -3.02 11.60 8.54
C THR A 295 -4.33 12.24 9.01
N GLU A 296 -5.06 11.67 9.98
CA GLU A 296 -6.28 12.29 10.53
C GLU A 296 -5.98 13.38 11.59
N ILE A 297 -4.72 13.59 11.97
CA ILE A 297 -4.32 14.69 12.86
C ILE A 297 -4.23 16.00 12.04
N THR A 298 -4.82 17.05 12.61
CA THR A 298 -4.93 18.40 12.03
C THR A 298 -4.52 19.49 13.01
N CYS A 299 -4.50 19.22 14.32
CA CYS A 299 -4.00 20.16 15.32
C CYS A 299 -2.45 20.25 15.28
N PRO A 300 -1.85 21.41 15.61
CA PRO A 300 -0.40 21.61 15.61
C PRO A 300 0.37 20.63 16.50
N ILE A 301 1.60 20.31 16.11
CA ILE A 301 2.49 19.39 16.82
C ILE A 301 3.85 20.04 17.07
N LEU A 302 4.33 19.99 18.32
CA LEU A 302 5.72 20.27 18.69
C LEU A 302 6.46 18.96 19.01
N VAL A 303 7.60 18.72 18.38
CA VAL A 303 8.51 17.61 18.73
C VAL A 303 9.77 18.14 19.42
N VAL A 304 10.02 17.68 20.64
CA VAL A 304 11.26 17.96 21.38
C VAL A 304 12.26 16.84 21.09
N ILE A 305 13.39 17.21 20.48
CA ILE A 305 14.41 16.27 20.01
C ILE A 305 15.67 16.42 20.86
N GLY A 306 16.09 15.33 21.53
CA GLY A 306 17.31 15.31 22.31
C GLY A 306 18.57 15.20 21.44
N SER A 307 19.54 16.09 21.62
CA SER A 307 20.79 16.09 20.86
C SER A 307 21.61 14.80 21.02
N ASN A 308 21.45 14.12 22.17
CA ASN A 308 22.18 12.91 22.55
C ASN A 308 21.20 11.77 22.90
N ASP A 309 20.05 11.71 22.21
CA ASP A 309 19.04 10.67 22.40
C ASP A 309 19.33 9.43 21.54
N GLU A 310 19.90 8.41 22.18
CA GLU A 310 20.21 7.11 21.59
C GLU A 310 18.97 6.17 21.54
N ILE A 311 17.88 6.51 22.23
CA ILE A 311 16.66 5.68 22.33
C ILE A 311 15.61 6.13 21.32
N ALA A 312 15.47 7.45 21.10
CA ALA A 312 14.61 8.05 20.10
C ALA A 312 15.42 9.02 19.23
N ARG A 313 16.20 8.45 18.30
CA ARG A 313 17.11 9.20 17.42
C ARG A 313 16.35 10.26 16.62
N ALA A 314 16.99 11.40 16.37
CA ALA A 314 16.38 12.54 15.68
C ALA A 314 15.68 12.17 14.36
N GLY A 315 16.29 11.31 13.54
CA GLY A 315 15.71 10.82 12.27
C GLY A 315 14.44 9.97 12.44
N SER A 316 14.26 9.32 13.60
CA SER A 316 13.03 8.59 13.95
C SER A 316 11.89 9.52 14.37
N VAL A 317 12.20 10.52 15.21
CA VAL A 317 11.23 11.53 15.69
C VAL A 317 10.76 12.42 14.53
N ARG A 318 11.69 12.89 13.68
CA ARG A 318 11.36 13.68 12.47
C ARG A 318 10.53 12.92 11.43
N GLY A 319 10.37 11.60 11.57
CA GLY A 319 9.42 10.79 10.80
C GLY A 319 7.95 11.24 10.92
N VAL A 320 7.62 12.10 11.90
CA VAL A 320 6.32 12.77 11.98
C VAL A 320 5.98 13.58 10.72
N ALA A 321 6.98 14.10 10.00
CA ALA A 321 6.79 14.84 8.73
C ALA A 321 6.18 13.97 7.62
N ASP A 322 6.56 12.69 7.57
CA ASP A 322 6.03 11.74 6.58
C ASP A 322 4.64 11.21 7.01
N ALA A 323 4.41 11.11 8.32
CA ALA A 323 3.19 10.55 8.92
C ALA A 323 2.01 11.53 9.03
N VAL A 324 2.28 12.82 9.27
CA VAL A 324 1.26 13.85 9.58
C VAL A 324 1.30 15.01 8.57
N PRO A 325 0.91 14.78 7.30
CA PRO A 325 0.91 15.81 6.25
C PRO A 325 -0.21 16.86 6.37
N ASN A 326 -1.00 16.81 7.46
CA ASN A 326 -2.24 17.59 7.64
C ASN A 326 -2.20 18.57 8.83
N ALA A 327 -1.08 18.63 9.58
CA ALA A 327 -0.89 19.51 10.73
C ALA A 327 0.30 20.48 10.51
N GLU A 328 0.32 21.58 11.26
CA GLU A 328 1.52 22.38 11.44
C GLU A 328 2.53 21.63 12.34
N LEU A 329 3.77 21.49 11.89
CA LEU A 329 4.81 20.72 12.57
C LEU A 329 5.98 21.62 12.98
N PHE A 330 6.35 21.57 14.26
CA PHE A 330 7.42 22.37 14.88
C PHE A 330 8.43 21.47 15.58
N GLU A 331 9.69 21.90 15.65
CA GLU A 331 10.72 21.22 16.44
C GLU A 331 11.41 22.14 17.47
N LEU A 332 11.74 21.55 18.61
CA LEU A 332 12.57 22.14 19.66
C LEU A 332 13.81 21.25 19.89
N PRO A 333 14.99 21.66 19.41
CA PRO A 333 16.25 21.01 19.74
C PRO A 333 16.56 21.18 21.24
N ALA A 334 16.78 20.08 21.95
CA ALA A 334 17.04 20.07 23.39
C ALA A 334 18.37 19.39 23.73
N LYS A 335 19.18 20.03 24.58
CA LYS A 335 20.45 19.44 25.06
C LYS A 335 20.16 18.38 26.13
N GLY A 336 20.28 17.11 25.76
CA GLY A 336 20.03 15.98 26.66
C GLY A 336 19.94 14.64 25.93
N GLY A 337 19.91 13.55 26.70
CA GLY A 337 19.45 12.24 26.23
C GLY A 337 18.00 11.97 26.66
N HIS A 338 17.47 10.80 26.33
CA HIS A 338 16.04 10.45 26.39
C HIS A 338 15.24 10.92 27.62
N MET A 339 15.71 10.64 28.84
CA MET A 339 15.07 11.14 30.08
C MET A 339 15.43 12.61 30.38
N GLY A 340 16.63 13.02 30.01
CA GLY A 340 17.20 14.33 30.34
C GLY A 340 16.49 15.51 29.68
N ILE A 341 15.77 15.29 28.58
CA ILE A 341 14.93 16.29 27.90
C ILE A 341 13.56 16.50 28.58
N VAL A 342 13.19 15.66 29.57
CA VAL A 342 11.93 15.78 30.33
C VAL A 342 12.20 16.15 31.79
N VAL A 343 13.07 15.38 32.47
CA VAL A 343 13.26 15.48 33.94
C VAL A 343 14.63 16.03 34.35
N GLY A 344 15.48 16.38 33.38
CA GLY A 344 16.79 16.95 33.66
C GLY A 344 16.70 18.40 34.13
N SER A 345 17.68 18.86 34.90
CA SER A 345 17.81 20.28 35.27
C SER A 345 17.93 21.20 34.04
N GLY A 346 18.48 20.69 32.93
CA GLY A 346 18.46 21.35 31.62
C GLY A 346 17.06 21.46 31.01
N ALA A 347 16.18 20.48 31.22
CA ALA A 347 14.80 20.51 30.75
C ALA A 347 13.96 21.53 31.53
N MET A 348 14.09 21.57 32.86
CA MET A 348 13.41 22.57 33.70
C MET A 348 13.87 24.00 33.40
N LYS A 349 15.14 24.21 33.04
CA LYS A 349 15.69 25.53 32.72
C LYS A 349 15.39 26.02 31.29
N ASN A 350 15.22 25.12 30.32
CA ASN A 350 15.13 25.51 28.90
C ASN A 350 13.92 24.89 28.19
N THR A 351 13.74 23.57 28.30
CA THR A 351 12.73 22.83 27.52
C THR A 351 11.31 23.13 27.97
N TRP A 352 10.99 22.98 29.27
CA TRP A 352 9.65 23.27 29.79
C TRP A 352 9.25 24.75 29.67
N PRO A 353 10.16 25.73 29.88
CA PRO A 353 9.90 27.13 29.53
C PRO A 353 9.56 27.34 28.05
N ALA A 354 10.33 26.77 27.11
CA ALA A 354 10.04 26.89 25.68
C ALA A 354 8.68 26.23 25.30
N VAL A 355 8.37 25.06 25.85
CA VAL A 355 7.06 24.40 25.67
C VAL A 355 5.91 25.24 26.25
N SER A 356 6.10 25.86 27.42
CA SER A 356 5.13 26.79 28.01
C SER A 356 4.88 28.00 27.10
N GLN A 357 5.94 28.65 26.61
CA GLN A 357 5.82 29.78 25.69
C GLN A 357 5.13 29.36 24.37
N TRP A 358 5.41 28.16 23.86
CA TRP A 358 4.73 27.62 22.67
C TRP A 358 3.22 27.42 22.90
N VAL A 359 2.82 26.88 24.06
CA VAL A 359 1.40 26.74 24.42
C VAL A 359 0.74 28.12 24.51
N GLN A 360 1.37 29.12 25.15
CA GLN A 360 0.86 30.50 25.15
C GLN A 360 0.72 31.09 23.74
N TRP A 361 1.69 30.84 22.86
CA TRP A 361 1.64 31.28 21.46
C TRP A 361 0.48 30.64 20.69
N ARG A 362 0.29 29.32 20.80
CA ARG A 362 -0.85 28.62 20.17
C ARG A 362 -2.21 29.08 20.71
N GLU A 363 -2.24 29.58 21.94
CA GLU A 363 -3.40 30.20 22.60
C GLU A 363 -3.56 31.71 22.30
N GLY A 364 -2.70 32.30 21.45
CA GLY A 364 -2.74 33.72 21.08
C GLY A 364 -2.32 34.70 22.18
N LYS A 365 -1.59 34.22 23.19
CA LYS A 365 -1.19 34.97 24.41
C LYS A 365 0.29 35.38 24.44
N ALA A 366 1.09 34.88 23.50
CA ALA A 366 2.51 35.20 23.34
C ALA A 366 2.91 35.17 21.84
N GLU A 367 4.11 35.64 21.52
CA GLU A 367 4.74 35.46 20.20
C GLU A 367 5.43 34.09 20.08
N GLN A 368 5.80 33.68 18.86
CA GLN A 368 6.50 32.41 18.63
C GLN A 368 7.86 32.39 19.36
N PRO A 369 8.18 31.33 20.14
CA PRO A 369 9.47 31.24 20.81
C PRO A 369 10.62 31.11 19.81
N ALA A 370 11.67 31.95 19.96
CA ALA A 370 12.83 31.96 19.06
C ALA A 370 13.66 30.65 19.05
N SER A 371 13.43 29.75 20.01
CA SER A 371 14.04 28.41 20.08
C SER A 371 13.23 27.32 19.37
N ILE A 372 12.10 27.66 18.74
CA ILE A 372 11.18 26.72 18.09
C ILE A 372 11.06 27.06 16.60
N TYR A 373 11.39 26.07 15.78
CA TYR A 373 11.48 26.16 14.33
C TYR A 373 10.33 25.38 13.69
N ALA A 374 9.96 25.69 12.44
CA ALA A 374 9.16 24.73 11.68
C ALA A 374 10.01 23.47 11.41
N LEU A 375 9.37 22.30 11.41
CA LEU A 375 10.06 21.03 11.32
C LEU A 375 10.85 20.90 10.00
N GLY A 376 12.18 20.84 10.09
CA GLY A 376 13.10 20.79 8.96
C GLY A 376 13.77 22.13 8.59
N GLU A 377 13.43 23.24 9.25
CA GLU A 377 14.13 24.52 9.09
C GLU A 377 15.36 24.68 10.01
N PHE A 378 15.52 23.79 10.99
CA PHE A 378 16.69 23.80 11.88
C PHE A 378 17.93 23.24 11.15
N ASP A 379 18.68 24.13 10.49
CA ASP A 379 19.91 23.78 9.78
C ASP A 379 21.01 23.34 10.75
N ASN A 380 21.50 22.12 10.59
CA ASN A 380 22.20 21.38 11.62
C ASN A 380 23.61 20.99 11.18
N THR A 381 24.35 22.00 10.69
CA THR A 381 25.75 21.88 10.23
C THR A 381 26.74 21.46 11.32
N GLU A 382 26.33 21.45 12.60
CA GLU A 382 27.15 21.03 13.74
C GLU A 382 26.77 19.67 14.38
N THR A 383 25.68 19.00 13.98
CA THR A 383 25.55 17.58 14.38
C THR A 383 26.53 16.73 13.59
N PRO A 384 27.36 15.90 14.25
CA PRO A 384 28.14 14.91 13.55
C PRO A 384 27.22 14.03 12.71
N ASP A 385 27.60 13.80 11.47
CA ASP A 385 27.00 12.77 10.63
C ASP A 385 27.01 11.43 11.41
N ASP A 386 25.81 10.90 11.70
CA ASP A 386 25.59 9.73 12.57
C ASP A 386 26.19 8.45 11.95
N SER A 387 26.66 8.53 10.69
CA SER A 387 27.38 7.51 9.93
C SER A 387 28.66 6.98 10.61
N ARG A 388 29.21 7.70 11.59
CA ARG A 388 30.52 7.37 12.20
C ARG A 388 30.55 6.16 13.13
N ASN A 389 29.42 5.46 13.34
CA ASN A 389 29.39 4.17 14.07
C ASN A 389 28.64 3.05 13.33
N ASP A 390 28.47 3.16 12.01
CA ASP A 390 27.72 2.20 11.18
C ASP A 390 28.35 0.80 11.04
N ALA A 391 29.56 0.59 11.56
CA ALA A 391 30.28 -0.67 11.42
C ALA A 391 29.51 -1.86 12.02
N LEU A 392 28.89 -1.72 13.19
CA LEU A 392 28.25 -2.85 13.89
C LEU A 392 26.86 -3.21 13.33
N PRO A 393 25.92 -2.27 13.07
CA PRO A 393 24.65 -2.60 12.43
C PRO A 393 24.86 -3.14 11.01
N THR A 394 25.80 -2.56 10.26
CA THR A 394 26.17 -3.05 8.92
C THR A 394 26.84 -4.42 8.97
N ALA A 395 27.65 -4.72 9.99
CA ALA A 395 28.23 -6.05 10.20
C ALA A 395 27.17 -7.09 10.59
N ILE A 396 26.21 -6.75 11.45
CA ILE A 396 25.10 -7.65 11.82
C ILE A 396 24.17 -7.89 10.62
N ALA A 397 23.85 -6.85 9.84
CA ALA A 397 23.11 -7.00 8.59
C ALA A 397 23.88 -7.87 7.57
N LYS A 398 25.19 -7.62 7.38
CA LYS A 398 26.06 -8.45 6.53
C LYS A 398 26.23 -9.88 7.04
N ALA A 399 26.20 -10.12 8.35
CA ALA A 399 26.28 -11.46 8.94
C ALA A 399 24.95 -12.22 8.79
N ALA A 400 23.81 -11.56 8.99
CA ALA A 400 22.48 -12.12 8.70
C ALA A 400 22.32 -12.46 7.20
N PHE A 401 22.84 -11.62 6.30
CA PHE A 401 22.97 -11.95 4.87
C PHE A 401 24.03 -13.04 4.58
N GLY A 402 25.11 -13.09 5.37
CA GLY A 402 26.24 -13.99 5.19
C GLY A 402 25.93 -15.44 5.52
N ILE A 403 25.17 -15.68 6.60
CA ILE A 403 24.68 -17.01 7.01
C ILE A 403 23.78 -17.63 5.91
N GLY A 404 23.12 -16.79 5.09
CA GLY A 404 22.36 -17.24 3.93
C GLY A 404 23.18 -17.74 2.74
N LYS A 405 24.49 -17.42 2.62
CA LYS A 405 25.25 -17.76 1.40
C LYS A 405 25.75 -19.21 1.31
N GLY A 406 25.73 -19.97 2.40
CA GLY A 406 26.38 -21.29 2.47
C GLY A 406 25.65 -22.45 1.78
N VAL A 407 24.39 -22.29 1.35
CA VAL A 407 23.54 -23.40 0.86
C VAL A 407 22.85 -23.08 -0.48
N PHE A 408 23.00 -21.87 -1.02
CA PHE A 408 22.14 -21.37 -2.12
C PHE A 408 22.54 -21.82 -3.53
N THR A 409 23.79 -22.20 -3.79
CA THR A 409 24.27 -22.45 -5.16
C THR A 409 23.88 -23.81 -5.74
N THR A 410 23.57 -24.81 -4.92
CA THR A 410 23.29 -26.19 -5.39
C THR A 410 21.83 -26.40 -5.83
N THR A 411 20.93 -25.43 -5.58
CA THR A 411 19.48 -25.59 -5.84
C THR A 411 18.97 -24.73 -7.00
N ALA A 412 19.74 -23.73 -7.45
CA ALA A 412 19.31 -22.82 -8.52
C ALA A 412 19.25 -23.52 -9.90
N ASP A 413 20.26 -24.33 -10.20
CA ASP A 413 20.35 -25.10 -11.47
C ASP A 413 19.28 -26.20 -11.57
N LEU A 414 18.69 -26.60 -10.44
CA LEU A 414 17.64 -27.64 -10.36
C LEU A 414 16.21 -27.11 -10.59
N LEU A 415 16.01 -25.78 -10.56
CA LEU A 415 14.69 -25.15 -10.64
C LEU A 415 14.52 -24.17 -11.81
N GLY A 416 15.54 -23.99 -12.66
CA GLY A 416 15.47 -23.14 -13.85
C GLY A 416 15.29 -21.64 -13.58
N ILE A 417 15.54 -21.19 -12.35
CA ILE A 417 15.34 -19.79 -11.94
C ILE A 417 16.61 -18.98 -12.28
N THR A 418 16.46 -17.90 -13.06
CA THR A 418 17.61 -17.04 -13.39
C THR A 418 18.23 -16.42 -12.13
N LYS A 419 19.55 -16.21 -12.17
CA LYS A 419 20.34 -15.69 -11.04
C LYS A 419 19.77 -14.38 -10.46
N ASP A 420 19.27 -13.51 -11.34
CA ASP A 420 18.68 -12.22 -10.95
C ASP A 420 17.28 -12.38 -10.32
N SER A 421 16.51 -13.38 -10.75
CA SER A 421 15.22 -13.73 -10.13
C SER A 421 15.41 -14.32 -8.72
N VAL A 422 16.45 -15.15 -8.51
CA VAL A 422 16.82 -15.63 -7.16
C VAL A 422 17.20 -14.45 -6.25
N GLN A 423 17.92 -13.46 -6.78
CA GLN A 423 18.31 -12.26 -6.04
C GLN A 423 17.11 -11.35 -5.73
N ALA A 424 16.10 -11.28 -6.63
CA ALA A 424 14.86 -10.53 -6.42
C ALA A 424 13.93 -11.15 -5.35
N ILE A 425 13.86 -12.49 -5.28
CA ILE A 425 13.00 -13.22 -4.32
C ILE A 425 13.54 -13.15 -2.87
N GLY A 426 14.85 -13.00 -2.69
CA GLY A 426 15.46 -12.51 -1.44
C GLY A 426 15.33 -13.42 -0.20
N SER A 427 15.72 -12.89 0.96
CA SER A 427 15.94 -13.66 2.20
C SER A 427 14.70 -14.24 2.90
N ASN A 428 13.48 -13.89 2.47
CA ASN A 428 12.26 -14.64 2.87
C ASN A 428 12.07 -15.93 2.06
N PHE A 429 13.11 -16.37 1.32
CA PHE A 429 13.22 -17.62 0.56
C PHE A 429 12.60 -18.82 1.29
N GLY A 430 12.79 -19.00 2.60
CA GLY A 430 12.17 -20.13 3.33
C GLY A 430 10.63 -20.16 3.25
N THR A 431 9.96 -19.00 3.28
CA THR A 431 8.50 -18.93 3.16
C THR A 431 8.06 -19.10 1.71
N HIS A 432 8.73 -18.42 0.76
CA HIS A 432 8.42 -18.51 -0.67
C HIS A 432 8.71 -19.90 -1.24
N LEU A 433 9.81 -20.54 -0.81
CA LEU A 433 10.12 -21.94 -1.07
C LEU A 433 9.04 -22.85 -0.48
N SER A 434 8.53 -22.60 0.73
CA SER A 434 7.42 -23.39 1.27
C SER A 434 6.15 -23.29 0.43
N HIS A 435 5.89 -22.13 -0.20
CA HIS A 435 4.80 -21.97 -1.16
C HIS A 435 5.07 -22.73 -2.46
N PHE A 436 6.26 -22.62 -3.04
CA PHE A 436 6.64 -23.35 -4.26
C PHE A 436 6.63 -24.87 -4.04
N THR A 437 7.23 -25.37 -2.95
CA THR A 437 7.16 -26.78 -2.54
C THR A 437 5.72 -27.23 -2.25
N ARG A 438 4.82 -26.36 -1.78
CA ARG A 438 3.39 -26.69 -1.68
C ARG A 438 2.77 -26.85 -3.07
N LEU A 439 3.06 -25.94 -4.01
CA LEU A 439 2.60 -26.01 -5.41
C LEU A 439 3.13 -27.24 -6.15
N GLU A 440 4.42 -27.54 -6.07
CA GLU A 440 5.06 -28.72 -6.67
C GLU A 440 4.45 -30.04 -6.17
N LYS A 441 3.97 -30.07 -4.92
CA LYS A 441 3.33 -31.23 -4.30
C LYS A 441 1.82 -31.30 -4.54
N LEU A 442 1.20 -30.34 -5.23
CA LEU A 442 -0.24 -30.40 -5.54
C LEU A 442 -0.51 -31.44 -6.63
N ASN A 443 -1.22 -32.51 -6.24
CA ASN A 443 -1.86 -33.44 -7.16
C ASN A 443 -3.39 -33.25 -7.11
N SER A 444 -4.13 -33.99 -7.95
CA SER A 444 -5.59 -33.92 -8.07
C SER A 444 -6.37 -34.09 -6.76
N ASP A 445 -5.83 -34.88 -5.83
CA ASP A 445 -6.50 -35.35 -4.61
C ASP A 445 -6.01 -34.64 -3.34
N SER A 446 -5.08 -33.68 -3.47
CA SER A 446 -4.63 -32.79 -2.41
C SER A 446 -5.77 -31.92 -1.90
N ASN A 447 -5.94 -31.83 -0.57
CA ASN A 447 -6.86 -30.88 0.06
C ASN A 447 -6.31 -29.46 -0.09
N VAL A 448 -7.06 -28.58 -0.74
CA VAL A 448 -6.68 -27.18 -0.96
C VAL A 448 -7.92 -26.37 -1.31
N GLY A 449 -8.03 -25.14 -0.80
CA GLY A 449 -9.16 -24.26 -1.07
C GLY A 449 -9.08 -22.96 -0.28
N LEU A 450 -9.86 -21.96 -0.69
CA LEU A 450 -9.91 -20.62 -0.09
C LEU A 450 -10.34 -20.67 1.38
N ALA A 451 -11.35 -21.48 1.69
CA ALA A 451 -11.86 -21.67 3.05
C ALA A 451 -10.85 -22.40 3.95
N LEU A 452 -10.15 -23.42 3.43
CA LEU A 452 -9.12 -24.15 4.16
C LEU A 452 -7.94 -23.23 4.53
N ALA A 453 -7.52 -22.35 3.62
CA ALA A 453 -6.50 -21.36 3.93
C ALA A 453 -6.94 -20.36 5.01
N LEU A 454 -8.24 -20.03 5.11
CA LEU A 454 -8.78 -19.25 6.24
C LEU A 454 -8.71 -20.04 7.56
N GLU A 455 -8.98 -21.35 7.56
CA GLU A 455 -8.86 -22.22 8.74
C GLU A 455 -7.41 -22.29 9.22
N GLU A 456 -6.47 -22.53 8.30
CA GLU A 456 -5.03 -22.56 8.57
C GLU A 456 -4.56 -21.27 9.25
N GLN A 457 -4.99 -20.09 8.77
CA GLN A 457 -4.63 -18.81 9.39
C GLN A 457 -5.41 -18.53 10.68
N ALA A 458 -6.69 -18.90 10.79
CA ALA A 458 -7.47 -18.71 12.01
C ALA A 458 -6.93 -19.55 13.18
N VAL A 459 -6.36 -20.74 12.91
CA VAL A 459 -5.65 -21.53 13.92
C VAL A 459 -4.26 -20.96 14.23
N LYS A 460 -3.50 -20.55 13.20
CA LYS A 460 -2.12 -20.08 13.33
C LYS A 460 -1.99 -18.69 13.96
N ALA A 461 -2.99 -17.83 13.73
CA ALA A 461 -2.94 -16.38 13.92
C ALA A 461 -4.34 -15.76 14.22
N PRO A 462 -5.12 -16.29 15.19
CA PRO A 462 -6.55 -15.95 15.36
C PRO A 462 -6.87 -14.46 15.53
N LYS A 463 -6.02 -13.74 16.26
CA LYS A 463 -6.19 -12.30 16.55
C LYS A 463 -5.62 -11.37 15.48
N ASP A 464 -4.81 -11.87 14.54
CA ASP A 464 -4.23 -11.03 13.50
C ASP A 464 -5.33 -10.52 12.55
N THR A 465 -5.20 -9.28 12.09
CA THR A 465 -6.13 -8.69 11.12
C THR A 465 -6.01 -9.40 9.77
N PHE A 466 -7.14 -9.90 9.25
CA PHE A 466 -7.23 -10.40 7.89
C PHE A 466 -7.74 -9.32 6.93
N PHE A 467 -8.93 -8.79 7.22
CA PHE A 467 -9.71 -7.99 6.29
C PHE A 467 -9.95 -6.58 6.81
N LEU A 468 -9.76 -5.59 5.95
CA LEU A 468 -10.03 -4.17 6.21
C LEU A 468 -11.06 -3.63 5.23
N TYR A 469 -12.08 -2.97 5.75
CA TYR A 469 -13.13 -2.36 4.94
C TYR A 469 -13.83 -1.26 5.72
N ASP A 470 -14.07 -0.12 5.08
CA ASP A 470 -14.82 1.01 5.65
C ASP A 470 -14.29 1.48 7.03
N GLY A 471 -12.96 1.58 7.14
CA GLY A 471 -12.28 1.93 8.39
C GLY A 471 -12.37 0.87 9.49
N ARG A 472 -12.94 -0.32 9.25
CA ARG A 472 -13.00 -1.45 10.19
C ARG A 472 -12.01 -2.55 9.84
N ALA A 473 -11.56 -3.26 10.87
CA ALA A 473 -10.68 -4.41 10.80
C ALA A 473 -11.38 -5.65 11.35
N HIS A 474 -11.18 -6.79 10.68
CA HIS A 474 -11.69 -8.09 11.09
C HIS A 474 -10.53 -9.06 11.28
N SER A 475 -10.50 -9.78 12.41
CA SER A 475 -9.47 -10.79 12.65
C SER A 475 -9.73 -12.07 11.84
N TYR A 476 -8.72 -12.92 11.68
CA TYR A 476 -8.90 -14.26 11.11
C TYR A 476 -9.96 -15.08 11.87
N SER A 477 -10.01 -14.97 13.20
CA SER A 477 -11.01 -15.68 14.01
C SER A 477 -12.44 -15.16 13.79
N ASP A 478 -12.63 -13.85 13.64
CA ASP A 478 -13.96 -13.27 13.39
C ASP A 478 -14.46 -13.58 11.99
N ALA A 479 -13.54 -13.54 11.00
CA ALA A 479 -13.83 -13.98 9.64
C ALA A 479 -14.25 -15.46 9.62
N SER A 480 -13.52 -16.37 10.28
CA SER A 480 -13.90 -17.78 10.33
C SER A 480 -15.24 -18.01 11.04
N LYS A 481 -15.48 -17.40 12.21
CA LYS A 481 -16.79 -17.48 12.91
C LYS A 481 -17.93 -17.01 12.01
N ARG A 482 -17.74 -15.92 11.25
CA ARG A 482 -18.76 -15.42 10.32
C ARG A 482 -18.98 -16.38 9.16
N VAL A 483 -17.92 -17.00 8.63
CA VAL A 483 -18.03 -18.07 7.62
C VAL A 483 -18.82 -19.25 8.18
N ASP A 484 -18.52 -19.74 9.38
CA ASP A 484 -19.24 -20.86 10.03
C ASP A 484 -20.74 -20.56 10.24
N ASN A 485 -21.08 -19.33 10.63
CA ASN A 485 -22.47 -18.89 10.74
C ASN A 485 -23.19 -18.89 9.38
N ILE A 486 -22.53 -18.47 8.29
CA ILE A 486 -23.10 -18.50 6.94
C ILE A 486 -23.21 -19.95 6.44
N VAL A 487 -22.26 -20.85 6.75
CA VAL A 487 -22.37 -22.28 6.42
C VAL A 487 -23.60 -22.90 7.06
N ARG A 488 -23.91 -22.58 8.32
CA ARG A 488 -25.15 -23.01 8.97
C ARG A 488 -26.40 -22.47 8.26
N GLY A 489 -26.36 -21.21 7.82
CA GLY A 489 -27.38 -20.64 6.93
C GLY A 489 -27.55 -21.48 5.65
N LEU A 490 -26.47 -21.73 4.90
CA LEU A 490 -26.46 -22.55 3.68
C LEU A 490 -27.06 -23.95 3.91
N ILE A 491 -26.68 -24.62 5.00
CA ILE A 491 -27.21 -25.94 5.39
C ILE A 491 -28.73 -25.87 5.66
N SER A 492 -29.21 -24.83 6.37
CA SER A 492 -30.64 -24.65 6.64
C SER A 492 -31.48 -24.36 5.40
N MET A 493 -30.85 -23.79 4.35
CA MET A 493 -31.47 -23.57 3.03
C MET A 493 -31.42 -24.82 2.13
N GLY A 494 -30.84 -25.93 2.61
CA GLY A 494 -30.76 -27.19 1.88
C GLY A 494 -29.52 -27.38 1.01
N VAL A 495 -28.62 -26.40 0.92
CA VAL A 495 -27.42 -26.45 0.07
C VAL A 495 -26.53 -27.64 0.42
N ARG A 496 -25.97 -28.30 -0.59
CA ARG A 496 -25.06 -29.45 -0.50
C ARG A 496 -23.73 -29.19 -1.20
N THR A 497 -22.76 -30.05 -0.91
CA THR A 497 -21.48 -30.12 -1.65
C THR A 497 -21.76 -30.32 -3.15
N GLY A 498 -21.06 -29.56 -4.01
CA GLY A 498 -21.28 -29.54 -5.45
C GLY A 498 -22.37 -28.59 -5.95
N ASP A 499 -23.24 -28.04 -5.08
CA ASP A 499 -24.29 -27.12 -5.53
C ASP A 499 -23.72 -25.78 -6.03
N HIS A 500 -24.40 -25.19 -7.01
CA HIS A 500 -24.00 -23.92 -7.63
C HIS A 500 -24.73 -22.75 -6.96
N VAL A 501 -24.01 -22.00 -6.12
CA VAL A 501 -24.55 -20.86 -5.37
C VAL A 501 -24.14 -19.55 -6.06
N GLY A 502 -25.12 -18.85 -6.63
CA GLY A 502 -24.97 -17.51 -7.19
C GLY A 502 -24.75 -16.47 -6.12
N ILE A 503 -23.74 -15.61 -6.30
CA ILE A 503 -23.41 -14.52 -5.39
C ILE A 503 -23.39 -13.22 -6.20
N ILE A 504 -24.39 -12.36 -5.99
CA ILE A 504 -24.44 -11.00 -6.56
C ILE A 504 -24.28 -9.97 -5.44
N MET A 505 -23.03 -9.59 -5.16
CA MET A 505 -22.72 -8.68 -4.07
C MET A 505 -21.58 -7.73 -4.43
N HIS A 506 -21.65 -6.50 -3.94
CA HIS A 506 -20.51 -5.59 -3.90
C HIS A 506 -19.43 -6.12 -2.93
N ALA A 507 -18.18 -5.70 -3.16
CA ALA A 507 -17.04 -6.09 -2.34
C ALA A 507 -17.18 -5.53 -0.91
N ARG A 508 -17.30 -6.41 0.08
CA ARG A 508 -17.52 -6.11 1.52
C ARG A 508 -17.22 -7.35 2.38
N PRO A 509 -17.14 -7.25 3.73
CA PRO A 509 -16.82 -8.41 4.59
C PRO A 509 -17.82 -9.56 4.42
N SER A 510 -19.13 -9.26 4.29
CA SER A 510 -20.14 -10.31 4.12
C SER A 510 -20.04 -11.03 2.77
N SER A 511 -19.66 -10.36 1.68
CA SER A 511 -19.52 -11.03 0.38
C SER A 511 -18.31 -11.95 0.32
N LEU A 512 -17.17 -11.53 0.89
CA LEU A 512 -16.02 -12.43 1.04
C LEU A 512 -16.36 -13.63 1.95
N ALA A 513 -17.03 -13.39 3.08
CA ALA A 513 -17.45 -14.47 3.97
C ALA A 513 -18.47 -15.43 3.31
N THR A 514 -19.32 -14.94 2.40
CA THR A 514 -20.25 -15.78 1.62
C THR A 514 -19.48 -16.69 0.65
N ILE A 515 -18.53 -16.13 -0.11
CA ILE A 515 -17.68 -16.87 -1.04
C ILE A 515 -16.90 -17.96 -0.30
N MET A 516 -16.35 -17.62 0.87
CA MET A 516 -15.64 -18.56 1.74
C MET A 516 -16.57 -19.61 2.37
N ALA A 517 -17.81 -19.27 2.73
CA ALA A 517 -18.77 -20.24 3.28
C ALA A 517 -19.26 -21.26 2.24
N VAL A 518 -19.52 -20.82 1.01
CA VAL A 518 -19.83 -21.72 -0.12
C VAL A 518 -18.65 -22.67 -0.37
N ASN A 519 -17.41 -22.16 -0.40
CA ASN A 519 -16.22 -23.00 -0.53
C ASN A 519 -15.99 -23.94 0.68
N ARG A 520 -16.27 -23.50 1.92
CA ARG A 520 -16.18 -24.33 3.14
C ARG A 520 -17.19 -25.47 3.15
N LEU A 521 -18.34 -25.30 2.50
CA LEU A 521 -19.36 -26.34 2.32
C LEU A 521 -18.98 -27.34 1.19
N GLY A 522 -17.95 -27.02 0.39
CA GLY A 522 -17.63 -27.75 -0.84
C GLY A 522 -18.64 -27.49 -1.97
N ALA A 523 -19.40 -26.40 -1.90
CA ALA A 523 -20.28 -25.94 -2.98
C ALA A 523 -19.50 -24.99 -3.93
N VAL A 524 -20.03 -24.80 -5.14
CA VAL A 524 -19.42 -23.95 -6.18
C VAL A 524 -19.93 -22.52 -6.06
N ALA A 525 -19.02 -21.58 -5.81
CA ALA A 525 -19.35 -20.15 -5.76
C ALA A 525 -19.40 -19.55 -7.18
N VAL A 526 -20.60 -19.18 -7.64
CA VAL A 526 -20.85 -18.57 -8.94
C VAL A 526 -20.86 -17.05 -8.78
N LEU A 527 -19.80 -16.38 -9.24
CA LEU A 527 -19.53 -14.97 -8.95
C LEU A 527 -20.16 -14.07 -10.03
N LEU A 528 -21.35 -13.54 -9.72
CA LEU A 528 -22.18 -12.78 -10.65
C LEU A 528 -21.77 -11.31 -10.71
N ARG A 529 -21.85 -10.70 -11.89
CA ARG A 529 -21.39 -9.31 -12.11
C ARG A 529 -22.52 -8.31 -11.82
N THR A 530 -22.27 -7.32 -10.97
CA THR A 530 -23.22 -6.27 -10.56
C THR A 530 -23.44 -5.22 -11.66
N MET A 531 -23.97 -5.66 -12.81
CA MET A 531 -24.10 -4.87 -14.04
C MET A 531 -25.52 -4.34 -14.23
N ARG A 532 -25.66 -3.06 -14.60
CA ARG A 532 -26.96 -2.40 -14.86
C ARG A 532 -27.64 -2.82 -16.19
N ASN A 533 -27.11 -3.80 -16.91
CA ASN A 533 -27.66 -4.22 -18.20
C ASN A 533 -28.79 -5.24 -18.01
N LYS A 534 -30.01 -4.90 -18.43
CA LYS A 534 -31.18 -5.78 -18.33
C LYS A 534 -30.93 -7.08 -19.11
N GLY A 535 -31.18 -8.22 -18.47
CA GLY A 535 -31.00 -9.55 -19.06
C GLY A 535 -29.60 -10.16 -18.96
N GLN A 536 -28.54 -9.37 -18.72
CA GLN A 536 -27.18 -9.93 -18.56
C GLN A 536 -27.09 -10.88 -17.36
N LEU A 537 -27.68 -10.49 -16.22
CA LEU A 537 -27.73 -11.32 -15.01
C LEU A 537 -28.46 -12.64 -15.24
N ALA A 538 -29.58 -12.64 -15.98
CA ALA A 538 -30.31 -13.86 -16.33
C ALA A 538 -29.46 -14.83 -17.18
N THR A 539 -28.65 -14.30 -18.09
CA THR A 539 -27.68 -15.09 -18.87
C THR A 539 -26.58 -15.68 -17.97
N GLU A 540 -26.03 -14.91 -17.03
CA GLU A 540 -25.01 -15.39 -16.08
C GLU A 540 -25.58 -16.46 -15.13
N LEU A 541 -26.78 -16.26 -14.59
CA LEU A 541 -27.50 -17.24 -13.76
C LEU A 541 -27.71 -18.58 -14.51
N LYS A 542 -28.11 -18.52 -15.79
CA LYS A 542 -28.29 -19.70 -16.64
C LYS A 542 -26.96 -20.41 -16.94
N LEU A 543 -25.95 -19.68 -17.40
CA LEU A 543 -24.66 -20.25 -17.78
C LEU A 543 -23.91 -20.83 -16.58
N GLY A 544 -23.99 -20.16 -15.44
CA GLY A 544 -23.42 -20.62 -14.17
C GLY A 544 -24.24 -21.69 -13.45
N LYS A 545 -25.35 -22.18 -14.04
CA LYS A 545 -26.23 -23.22 -13.50
C LYS A 545 -26.72 -22.95 -12.06
N VAL A 546 -27.04 -21.69 -11.75
CA VAL A 546 -27.31 -21.25 -10.37
C VAL A 546 -28.56 -21.89 -9.76
N GLN A 547 -28.37 -22.63 -8.66
CA GLN A 547 -29.41 -23.33 -7.91
C GLN A 547 -29.92 -22.55 -6.69
N TYR A 548 -29.10 -21.66 -6.13
CA TYR A 548 -29.45 -20.77 -5.02
C TYR A 548 -28.85 -19.38 -5.27
N LEU A 549 -29.56 -18.29 -5.00
CA LEU A 549 -29.05 -16.93 -5.23
C LEU A 549 -28.97 -16.12 -3.94
N ILE A 550 -27.74 -15.73 -3.58
CA ILE A 550 -27.44 -14.81 -2.47
C ILE A 550 -27.10 -13.43 -3.03
N SER A 551 -27.76 -12.41 -2.49
CA SER A 551 -27.56 -11.00 -2.83
C SER A 551 -27.23 -10.18 -1.58
N ASP A 552 -26.60 -9.02 -1.77
CA ASP A 552 -26.64 -7.96 -0.77
C ASP A 552 -27.95 -7.15 -0.88
N PRO A 553 -28.31 -6.33 0.12
CA PRO A 553 -29.54 -5.53 0.06
C PRO A 553 -29.59 -4.59 -1.16
N GLU A 554 -28.46 -4.00 -1.55
CA GLU A 554 -28.40 -3.04 -2.66
C GLU A 554 -28.64 -3.67 -4.05
N ASN A 555 -28.50 -5.00 -4.19
CA ASN A 555 -28.82 -5.72 -5.43
C ASN A 555 -30.12 -6.55 -5.35
N ALA A 556 -30.85 -6.52 -4.22
CA ALA A 556 -32.01 -7.37 -3.95
C ALA A 556 -33.10 -7.32 -5.04
N ASP A 557 -33.54 -6.13 -5.44
CA ASP A 557 -34.53 -5.96 -6.52
C ASP A 557 -34.04 -6.54 -7.85
N THR A 558 -32.77 -6.36 -8.17
CA THR A 558 -32.19 -6.84 -9.43
C THR A 558 -32.09 -8.37 -9.43
N ALA A 559 -31.79 -8.97 -8.28
CA ALA A 559 -31.80 -10.41 -8.08
C ALA A 559 -33.22 -11.00 -8.24
N VAL A 560 -34.22 -10.47 -7.52
CA VAL A 560 -35.63 -10.92 -7.59
C VAL A 560 -36.19 -10.79 -9.01
N ASN A 561 -35.92 -9.69 -9.71
CA ASN A 561 -36.40 -9.49 -11.08
C ASN A 561 -35.68 -10.37 -12.13
N SER A 562 -34.55 -11.01 -11.79
CA SER A 562 -33.74 -11.79 -12.75
C SER A 562 -33.72 -13.30 -12.47
N TYR A 563 -34.09 -13.72 -11.27
CA TYR A 563 -34.01 -15.10 -10.80
C TYR A 563 -35.40 -15.62 -10.42
N ARG A 564 -35.73 -16.84 -10.87
CA ARG A 564 -37.06 -17.44 -10.64
C ARG A 564 -37.16 -18.25 -9.33
N GLY A 565 -36.03 -18.54 -8.70
CA GLY A 565 -35.99 -19.25 -7.42
C GLY A 565 -35.97 -18.30 -6.22
N GLN A 566 -35.89 -18.86 -5.02
CA GLN A 566 -35.79 -18.09 -3.80
C GLN A 566 -34.50 -17.24 -3.78
N VAL A 567 -34.65 -15.94 -3.50
CA VAL A 567 -33.52 -15.02 -3.29
C VAL A 567 -33.27 -14.88 -1.80
N TYR A 568 -32.00 -14.93 -1.41
CA TYR A 568 -31.53 -14.81 -0.04
C TYR A 568 -30.68 -13.56 0.11
N ILE A 569 -30.92 -12.75 1.14
CA ILE A 569 -30.19 -11.50 1.39
C ILE A 569 -29.23 -11.67 2.56
N LEU A 570 -27.99 -11.21 2.38
CA LEU A 570 -26.95 -11.29 3.41
C LEU A 570 -26.11 -10.00 3.45
N GLY A 571 -25.88 -9.46 4.63
CA GLY A 571 -25.18 -8.20 4.86
C GLY A 571 -26.09 -6.98 5.01
N GLY A 572 -25.45 -5.82 5.16
CA GLY A 572 -26.12 -4.53 5.40
C GLY A 572 -26.54 -4.28 6.86
N PHE A 573 -26.30 -5.24 7.76
CA PHE A 573 -26.52 -5.08 9.19
C PHE A 573 -25.73 -3.88 9.74
N GLY A 574 -26.37 -3.04 10.58
CA GLY A 574 -25.77 -1.83 11.14
C GLY A 574 -25.97 -0.54 10.32
N ARG A 575 -26.64 -0.59 9.15
CA ARG A 575 -27.25 0.61 8.56
C ARG A 575 -28.68 0.78 9.07
N SER A 576 -29.08 2.02 9.36
CA SER A 576 -30.45 2.37 9.71
C SER A 576 -31.39 2.13 8.51
N GLN A 577 -32.32 1.20 8.69
CA GLN A 577 -33.30 0.68 7.70
C GLN A 577 -32.68 -0.06 6.49
N ARG A 578 -32.99 -1.35 6.40
CA ARG A 578 -32.89 -2.16 5.18
C ARG A 578 -34.31 -2.33 4.64
N GLU A 579 -34.66 -1.62 3.57
CA GLU A 579 -35.86 -1.93 2.79
C GLU A 579 -35.55 -3.15 1.93
N LEU A 580 -36.28 -4.25 2.14
CA LEU A 580 -36.09 -5.52 1.43
C LEU A 580 -37.43 -5.93 0.78
N PRO A 581 -37.43 -6.50 -0.44
CA PRO A 581 -38.66 -7.00 -1.05
C PRO A 581 -39.27 -8.15 -0.24
N GLU A 582 -40.59 -8.21 -0.08
CA GLU A 582 -41.28 -9.23 0.74
C GLU A 582 -41.00 -10.68 0.34
N SER A 583 -40.57 -10.90 -0.91
CA SER A 583 -40.27 -12.21 -1.48
C SER A 583 -38.88 -12.77 -1.12
N VAL A 584 -38.03 -12.01 -0.42
CA VAL A 584 -36.66 -12.45 -0.06
C VAL A 584 -36.57 -12.99 1.36
N ILE A 585 -35.61 -13.89 1.59
CA ILE A 585 -35.28 -14.38 2.94
C ILE A 585 -34.03 -13.65 3.44
N ASP A 586 -34.14 -12.91 4.54
CA ASP A 586 -33.00 -12.27 5.20
C ASP A 586 -32.20 -13.30 6.03
N MET A 587 -31.02 -13.66 5.54
CA MET A 587 -30.13 -14.59 6.22
C MET A 587 -29.55 -14.02 7.53
N GLU A 588 -29.56 -12.70 7.74
CA GLU A 588 -29.14 -12.12 9.03
C GLU A 588 -30.16 -12.39 10.16
N ALA A 589 -31.39 -12.78 9.83
CA ALA A 589 -32.42 -13.17 10.80
C ALA A 589 -32.30 -14.64 11.26
N ILE A 590 -31.48 -15.45 10.58
CA ILE A 590 -31.24 -16.85 10.94
C ILE A 590 -30.36 -16.88 12.20
N ASN A 591 -30.84 -17.50 13.28
CA ASN A 591 -29.99 -17.79 14.44
C ASN A 591 -29.07 -18.99 14.13
N PRO A 592 -27.75 -18.80 13.92
CA PRO A 592 -26.85 -19.90 13.56
C PRO A 592 -26.73 -20.95 14.67
N THR A 593 -26.92 -20.57 15.94
CA THR A 593 -26.81 -21.52 17.07
C THR A 593 -27.94 -22.54 17.13
N SER A 594 -29.09 -22.25 16.49
CA SER A 594 -30.24 -23.16 16.40
C SER A 594 -30.16 -24.17 15.25
N VAL A 595 -29.19 -24.03 14.34
CA VAL A 595 -29.00 -24.95 13.21
C VAL A 595 -28.01 -26.05 13.59
N ALA A 596 -28.50 -27.27 13.72
CA ALA A 596 -27.66 -28.46 13.88
C ALA A 596 -26.83 -28.72 12.61
N LEU A 597 -25.56 -29.13 12.79
CA LEU A 597 -24.74 -29.61 11.68
C LEU A 597 -25.09 -31.09 11.42
N PRO A 598 -25.38 -31.49 10.18
CA PRO A 598 -25.70 -32.88 9.84
C PRO A 598 -24.43 -33.72 9.63
N ASP A 599 -24.53 -35.03 9.84
CA ASP A 599 -23.38 -35.97 9.83
C ASP A 599 -22.55 -36.00 8.54
N TRP A 600 -23.15 -35.64 7.40
CA TRP A 600 -22.46 -35.56 6.10
C TRP A 600 -21.59 -34.30 5.96
N TYR A 601 -21.76 -33.29 6.81
CA TYR A 601 -21.04 -32.03 6.69
C TYR A 601 -19.58 -32.18 7.17
N GLN A 602 -18.65 -32.06 6.22
CA GLN A 602 -17.23 -31.88 6.49
C GLN A 602 -16.83 -30.43 6.12
N PRO A 603 -16.12 -29.69 6.99
CA PRO A 603 -15.59 -28.38 6.65
C PRO A 603 -14.46 -28.50 5.62
N SER A 604 -14.49 -27.63 4.61
CA SER A 604 -13.48 -27.49 3.55
C SER A 604 -13.05 -28.82 2.89
N PRO A 605 -13.98 -29.61 2.35
CA PRO A 605 -13.69 -30.94 1.79
C PRO A 605 -13.00 -30.89 0.41
N GLY A 606 -12.88 -29.70 -0.19
CA GLY A 606 -12.47 -29.50 -1.57
C GLY A 606 -11.09 -30.04 -1.91
N LYS A 607 -11.03 -30.84 -2.99
CA LYS A 607 -9.81 -31.33 -3.62
C LYS A 607 -9.32 -30.35 -4.67
N ALA A 608 -8.03 -30.43 -4.99
CA ALA A 608 -7.39 -29.61 -6.02
C ALA A 608 -8.10 -29.69 -7.38
N ARG A 609 -8.60 -30.87 -7.77
CA ARG A 609 -9.36 -31.08 -9.01
C ARG A 609 -10.75 -30.44 -9.03
N ASP A 610 -11.36 -30.24 -7.86
CA ASP A 610 -12.76 -29.83 -7.76
C ASP A 610 -12.94 -28.35 -8.13
N ILE A 611 -14.11 -28.00 -8.68
CA ILE A 611 -14.45 -26.62 -9.04
C ILE A 611 -14.69 -25.81 -7.76
N ALA A 612 -13.95 -24.71 -7.61
CA ALA A 612 -14.09 -23.76 -6.49
C ALA A 612 -15.00 -22.59 -6.86
N PHE A 613 -14.80 -22.02 -8.06
CA PHE A 613 -15.49 -20.82 -8.52
C PHE A 613 -15.96 -20.97 -9.97
N THR A 614 -17.08 -20.31 -10.27
CA THR A 614 -17.52 -20.05 -11.65
C THR A 614 -17.54 -18.53 -11.87
N MET A 615 -16.92 -18.06 -12.95
CA MET A 615 -16.73 -16.64 -13.24
C MET A 615 -17.09 -16.31 -14.69
N PHE A 616 -17.31 -15.02 -14.99
CA PHE A 616 -17.82 -14.58 -16.28
C PHE A 616 -16.94 -13.52 -16.95
N SER A 617 -16.74 -13.66 -18.26
CA SER A 617 -16.11 -12.66 -19.13
C SER A 617 -17.08 -12.24 -20.24
N LYS A 618 -16.77 -11.16 -20.96
CA LYS A 618 -17.52 -10.78 -22.18
C LYS A 618 -16.56 -10.84 -23.38
N ARG A 619 -16.92 -11.55 -24.43
CA ARG A 619 -16.20 -11.57 -25.71
C ARG A 619 -17.15 -10.99 -26.76
N GLY A 620 -16.89 -9.75 -27.22
CA GLY A 620 -17.85 -9.00 -28.03
C GLY A 620 -19.16 -8.74 -27.28
N ASP A 621 -20.26 -9.26 -27.80
CA ASP A 621 -21.57 -9.25 -27.14
C ASP A 621 -21.91 -10.51 -26.32
N GLU A 622 -21.18 -11.59 -26.51
CA GLU A 622 -21.41 -12.85 -25.82
C GLU A 622 -20.81 -12.85 -24.40
N THR A 623 -21.54 -13.47 -23.47
CA THR A 623 -21.04 -13.73 -22.11
C THR A 623 -20.52 -15.16 -22.04
N HIS A 624 -19.24 -15.30 -21.71
CA HIS A 624 -18.61 -16.61 -21.51
C HIS A 624 -18.47 -16.91 -20.03
N CYS A 625 -18.82 -18.13 -19.67
CA CYS A 625 -18.67 -18.71 -18.34
C CYS A 625 -17.43 -19.59 -18.32
N TYR A 626 -16.65 -19.55 -17.25
CA TYR A 626 -15.47 -20.42 -17.06
C TYR A 626 -15.32 -20.82 -15.59
N SER A 627 -14.79 -22.03 -15.39
CA SER A 627 -14.59 -22.62 -14.06
C SER A 627 -13.14 -22.47 -13.59
N ILE A 628 -12.99 -22.29 -12.29
CA ILE A 628 -11.70 -22.24 -11.58
C ILE A 628 -11.70 -23.39 -10.57
N THR A 629 -10.76 -24.33 -10.71
CA THR A 629 -10.56 -25.41 -9.74
C THR A 629 -9.80 -24.91 -8.51
N ASN A 630 -9.85 -25.64 -7.40
CA ASN A 630 -9.03 -25.30 -6.23
C ASN A 630 -7.52 -25.31 -6.55
N GLN A 631 -7.05 -26.14 -7.50
CA GLN A 631 -5.65 -26.11 -7.98
C GLN A 631 -5.31 -24.80 -8.68
N ARG A 632 -6.19 -24.30 -9.57
CA ARG A 632 -6.00 -23.02 -10.28
C ARG A 632 -6.03 -21.84 -9.30
N TRP A 633 -6.95 -21.88 -8.35
CA TRP A 633 -6.98 -20.93 -7.23
C TRP A 633 -5.66 -20.93 -6.45
N ALA A 634 -5.15 -22.12 -6.07
CA ALA A 634 -3.92 -22.25 -5.31
C ALA A 634 -2.71 -21.71 -6.09
N LEU A 635 -2.60 -22.01 -7.38
CA LEU A 635 -1.55 -21.46 -8.25
C LEU A 635 -1.57 -19.93 -8.28
N SER A 636 -2.75 -19.31 -8.46
CA SER A 636 -2.88 -17.85 -8.37
C SER A 636 -2.48 -17.32 -6.99
N ALA A 637 -3.01 -17.91 -5.91
CA ALA A 637 -2.78 -17.45 -4.54
C ALA A 637 -1.29 -17.53 -4.14
N PHE A 638 -0.69 -18.72 -4.23
CA PHE A 638 0.71 -18.95 -3.83
C PHE A 638 1.69 -18.32 -4.82
N GLY A 639 1.40 -18.37 -6.13
CA GLY A 639 2.20 -17.74 -7.17
C GLY A 639 2.28 -16.23 -6.98
N THR A 640 1.14 -15.54 -6.83
CA THR A 640 1.11 -14.10 -6.55
C THR A 640 1.76 -13.76 -5.21
N ALA A 641 1.49 -14.51 -4.14
CA ALA A 641 2.10 -14.26 -2.82
C ALA A 641 3.64 -14.35 -2.86
N SER A 642 4.18 -15.28 -3.66
CA SER A 642 5.63 -15.42 -3.85
C SER A 642 6.21 -14.38 -4.81
N SER A 643 5.62 -14.13 -5.98
CA SER A 643 6.12 -13.12 -6.94
C SER A 643 6.10 -11.71 -6.36
N THR A 644 5.08 -11.35 -5.56
CA THR A 644 5.01 -10.03 -4.89
C THR A 644 5.92 -9.92 -3.65
N ALA A 645 6.56 -11.03 -3.24
CA ALA A 645 7.25 -11.19 -1.96
C ALA A 645 6.40 -10.67 -0.77
N LEU A 646 5.13 -11.08 -0.71
CA LEU A 646 4.16 -10.55 0.26
C LEU A 646 4.50 -11.02 1.69
N MET A 647 4.53 -10.07 2.62
CA MET A 647 4.91 -10.28 4.01
C MET A 647 3.70 -10.15 4.95
N LYS A 648 3.75 -10.79 6.13
CA LYS A 648 2.71 -10.65 7.18
C LYS A 648 2.48 -9.17 7.57
N SER A 649 3.54 -8.38 7.54
CA SER A 649 3.54 -6.95 7.84
C SER A 649 2.89 -6.07 6.75
N ASP A 650 2.73 -6.56 5.52
CA ASP A 650 2.14 -5.81 4.41
C ASP A 650 0.61 -5.64 4.58
N THR A 651 0.08 -4.57 4.00
CA THR A 651 -1.34 -4.48 3.63
C THR A 651 -1.45 -4.41 2.11
N ALA A 652 -2.10 -5.41 1.53
CA ALA A 652 -2.54 -5.40 0.15
C ALA A 652 -3.80 -4.52 0.02
N TYR A 653 -3.86 -3.65 -0.99
CA TYR A 653 -5.05 -2.87 -1.32
C TYR A 653 -5.67 -3.41 -2.61
N CYS A 654 -6.85 -4.00 -2.47
CA CYS A 654 -7.68 -4.55 -3.53
C CYS A 654 -8.66 -3.47 -4.03
N TRP A 655 -8.36 -2.88 -5.18
CA TRP A 655 -9.20 -1.83 -5.78
C TRP A 655 -10.27 -2.38 -6.75
N THR A 656 -10.19 -3.67 -7.08
CA THR A 656 -11.07 -4.39 -8.00
C THR A 656 -12.24 -5.09 -7.27
N PRO A 657 -13.38 -5.35 -7.95
CA PRO A 657 -14.48 -6.14 -7.40
C PRO A 657 -14.09 -7.61 -7.16
N LEU A 658 -14.74 -8.28 -6.20
CA LEU A 658 -14.48 -9.70 -5.89
C LEU A 658 -14.98 -10.69 -6.97
N HIS A 659 -15.85 -10.25 -7.89
CA HIS A 659 -16.21 -11.04 -9.08
C HIS A 659 -15.18 -10.92 -10.22
N ASP A 660 -14.14 -10.10 -10.05
CA ASP A 660 -13.00 -10.04 -10.97
C ASP A 660 -11.87 -10.96 -10.48
N PRO A 661 -11.20 -11.72 -11.37
CA PRO A 661 -10.09 -12.59 -10.98
C PRO A 661 -8.97 -11.88 -10.22
N THR A 662 -8.70 -10.61 -10.55
CA THR A 662 -7.69 -9.79 -9.89
C THR A 662 -8.07 -9.53 -8.42
N GLY A 663 -9.36 -9.35 -8.13
CA GLY A 663 -9.83 -9.09 -6.78
C GLY A 663 -9.74 -10.33 -5.90
N LEU A 664 -10.39 -11.42 -6.32
CA LEU A 664 -10.47 -12.63 -5.51
C LEU A 664 -9.22 -13.52 -5.62
N LEU A 665 -8.87 -13.99 -6.82
CA LEU A 665 -7.86 -15.04 -7.03
C LEU A 665 -6.43 -14.52 -6.83
N VAL A 666 -6.22 -13.24 -7.12
CA VAL A 666 -4.90 -12.58 -7.02
C VAL A 666 -4.81 -11.81 -5.69
N SER A 667 -5.53 -10.70 -5.51
CA SER A 667 -5.33 -9.81 -4.36
C SER A 667 -5.71 -10.42 -3.01
N VAL A 668 -6.97 -10.85 -2.83
CA VAL A 668 -7.44 -11.42 -1.55
C VAL A 668 -6.75 -12.75 -1.24
N SER A 669 -6.63 -13.63 -2.23
CA SER A 669 -6.08 -14.97 -2.01
C SER A 669 -4.58 -14.99 -1.74
N ALA A 670 -3.79 -14.14 -2.42
CA ALA A 670 -2.36 -14.00 -2.10
C ALA A 670 -2.15 -13.47 -0.68
N SER A 671 -2.95 -12.48 -0.27
CA SER A 671 -2.92 -11.92 1.08
C SER A 671 -3.22 -12.98 2.13
N LEU A 672 -4.27 -13.77 1.90
CA LEU A 672 -4.67 -14.87 2.78
C LEU A 672 -3.56 -15.90 2.96
N VAL A 673 -2.97 -16.42 1.88
CA VAL A 673 -1.93 -17.46 2.01
C VAL A 673 -0.61 -16.92 2.58
N ALA A 674 -0.27 -15.66 2.32
CA ALA A 674 0.87 -15.00 2.95
C ALA A 674 0.66 -14.69 4.44
N GLY A 675 -0.60 -14.68 4.92
CA GLY A 675 -0.96 -14.18 6.25
C GLY A 675 -0.88 -12.66 6.37
N ALA A 676 -0.91 -11.95 5.23
CA ALA A 676 -0.91 -10.50 5.16
C ALA A 676 -2.33 -9.93 5.37
N ARG A 677 -2.43 -8.61 5.50
CA ARG A 677 -3.71 -7.89 5.57
C ARG A 677 -4.21 -7.57 4.17
N VAL A 678 -5.52 -7.70 3.90
CA VAL A 678 -6.14 -7.16 2.68
C VAL A 678 -7.14 -6.04 3.03
N ALA A 679 -6.97 -4.90 2.40
CA ALA A 679 -7.92 -3.79 2.40
C ALA A 679 -8.68 -3.76 1.09
N VAL A 680 -10.01 -3.72 1.15
CA VAL A 680 -10.86 -3.73 -0.04
C VAL A 680 -11.57 -2.40 -0.20
N ALA A 681 -11.39 -1.79 -1.37
CA ALA A 681 -12.05 -0.54 -1.72
C ALA A 681 -13.56 -0.74 -1.86
N ARG A 682 -14.35 0.26 -1.43
CA ARG A 682 -15.81 0.27 -1.67
C ARG A 682 -16.16 0.40 -3.16
N LYS A 683 -15.35 1.15 -3.92
CA LYS A 683 -15.53 1.45 -5.35
C LYS A 683 -14.19 1.84 -5.98
N PHE A 684 -14.13 1.79 -7.31
CA PHE A 684 -13.06 2.40 -8.08
C PHE A 684 -13.24 3.93 -8.10
N ASP A 685 -12.32 4.69 -7.51
CA ASP A 685 -12.49 6.13 -7.24
C ASP A 685 -11.15 6.82 -6.89
N ALA A 686 -10.47 7.43 -7.87
CA ALA A 686 -9.15 8.03 -7.66
C ALA A 686 -9.10 9.14 -6.58
N PRO A 687 -10.12 10.00 -6.39
CA PRO A 687 -10.10 11.02 -5.33
C PRO A 687 -10.01 10.48 -3.90
N THR A 688 -10.57 9.29 -3.63
CA THR A 688 -10.54 8.67 -2.29
C THR A 688 -9.36 7.71 -2.09
N PHE A 689 -8.74 7.23 -3.17
CA PHE A 689 -7.59 6.29 -3.13
C PHE A 689 -6.53 6.68 -2.09
N TRP A 690 -6.01 7.91 -2.13
CA TRP A 690 -4.92 8.30 -1.22
C TRP A 690 -5.35 8.36 0.25
N LYS A 691 -6.61 8.70 0.53
CA LYS A 691 -7.12 8.61 1.90
C LYS A 691 -7.19 7.16 2.35
N GLU A 692 -7.79 6.27 1.56
CA GLU A 692 -7.91 4.85 1.90
C GLU A 692 -6.54 4.17 2.02
N ALA A 693 -5.62 4.40 1.07
CA ALA A 693 -4.27 3.86 1.07
C ALA A 693 -3.48 4.27 2.32
N ARG A 694 -3.55 5.55 2.74
CA ARG A 694 -2.91 6.02 3.99
C ARG A 694 -3.66 5.57 5.26
N SER A 695 -4.98 5.41 5.21
CA SER A 695 -5.79 4.97 6.36
C SER A 695 -5.58 3.48 6.68
N TYR A 696 -5.48 2.63 5.65
CA TYR A 696 -5.25 1.19 5.80
C TYR A 696 -3.76 0.81 5.84
N GLY A 697 -2.87 1.74 5.47
CA GLY A 697 -1.43 1.52 5.34
C GLY A 697 -1.07 0.55 4.23
N ALA A 698 -1.59 0.82 3.03
CA ALA A 698 -1.33 0.05 1.83
C ALA A 698 0.17 0.05 1.48
N ARG A 699 0.69 -1.16 1.23
CA ARG A 699 2.09 -1.39 0.84
C ARG A 699 2.18 -2.06 -0.54
N VAL A 700 1.21 -2.90 -0.89
CA VAL A 700 1.05 -3.49 -2.23
C VAL A 700 -0.33 -3.10 -2.77
N VAL A 701 -0.41 -2.59 -3.99
CA VAL A 701 -1.68 -2.15 -4.61
C VAL A 701 -1.98 -3.03 -5.81
N PHE A 702 -3.17 -3.63 -5.83
CA PHE A 702 -3.63 -4.49 -6.92
C PHE A 702 -4.49 -3.71 -7.93
N TYR A 703 -4.16 -3.84 -9.22
CA TYR A 703 -4.84 -3.17 -10.34
C TYR A 703 -5.21 -4.14 -11.48
N SER A 704 -6.13 -3.72 -12.34
CA SER A 704 -6.44 -4.38 -13.61
C SER A 704 -6.38 -3.36 -14.75
N GLY A 705 -5.84 -3.76 -15.91
CA GLY A 705 -5.80 -2.95 -17.11
C GLY A 705 -5.24 -1.55 -16.88
N CYS A 706 -5.94 -0.54 -17.40
CA CYS A 706 -5.55 0.87 -17.28
C CYS A 706 -6.03 1.55 -15.99
N MET A 707 -6.40 0.84 -14.90
CA MET A 707 -6.92 1.45 -13.67
C MET A 707 -6.05 2.59 -13.12
N LEU A 708 -4.73 2.43 -13.10
CA LEU A 708 -3.82 3.42 -12.53
C LEU A 708 -3.77 4.74 -13.32
N ARG A 709 -4.30 4.77 -14.55
CA ARG A 709 -4.47 6.00 -15.34
C ARG A 709 -5.23 7.07 -14.58
N GLU A 710 -6.35 6.72 -13.95
CA GLU A 710 -7.16 7.68 -13.19
C GLU A 710 -6.37 8.33 -12.05
N LEU A 711 -5.42 7.59 -11.45
CA LEU A 711 -4.57 8.09 -10.39
C LEU A 711 -3.44 8.99 -10.92
N VAL A 712 -2.87 8.63 -12.08
CA VAL A 712 -1.76 9.37 -12.71
C VAL A 712 -2.23 10.60 -13.49
N ASP A 713 -3.49 10.64 -13.95
CA ASP A 713 -4.12 11.81 -14.58
C ASP A 713 -4.81 12.76 -13.56
N ALA A 714 -5.08 12.31 -12.34
CA ALA A 714 -5.67 13.14 -11.28
C ALA A 714 -4.72 14.27 -10.83
N PRO A 715 -5.23 15.42 -10.33
CA PRO A 715 -4.40 16.43 -9.69
C PRO A 715 -3.54 15.86 -8.55
N THR A 716 -2.34 16.41 -8.34
CA THR A 716 -1.45 15.99 -7.25
C THR A 716 -2.11 16.14 -5.89
N ASN A 717 -2.11 15.07 -5.09
CA ASN A 717 -2.66 15.02 -3.75
C ASN A 717 -1.52 15.12 -2.71
N LYS A 718 -1.69 15.93 -1.67
CA LYS A 718 -0.70 16.04 -0.57
C LYS A 718 -0.37 14.72 0.12
N LEU A 719 -1.28 13.75 0.08
CA LEU A 719 -1.10 12.41 0.65
C LEU A 719 -0.22 11.47 -0.20
N GLU A 720 0.15 11.87 -1.42
CA GLU A 720 1.19 11.20 -2.24
C GLU A 720 2.54 11.22 -1.50
N LYS A 721 2.86 12.31 -0.80
CA LYS A 721 4.12 12.43 -0.04
C LYS A 721 4.10 11.52 1.20
N GLY A 722 5.15 10.70 1.36
CA GLY A 722 5.34 9.84 2.53
C GLY A 722 4.47 8.58 2.54
N HIS A 723 3.95 8.14 1.39
CA HIS A 723 3.22 6.88 1.30
C HIS A 723 4.13 5.65 1.50
N SER A 724 3.58 4.53 1.97
CA SER A 724 4.31 3.27 2.16
C SER A 724 4.18 2.25 1.01
N ILE A 725 3.58 2.63 -0.11
CA ILE A 725 3.42 1.75 -1.28
C ILE A 725 4.81 1.42 -1.84
N ARG A 726 5.14 0.12 -1.93
CA ARG A 726 6.38 -0.40 -2.54
C ARG A 726 6.15 -1.00 -3.93
N LEU A 727 4.94 -1.47 -4.21
CA LEU A 727 4.61 -2.26 -5.39
C LEU A 727 3.17 -2.01 -5.85
N PHE A 728 3.04 -1.63 -7.12
CA PHE A 728 1.81 -1.81 -7.88
C PHE A 728 1.92 -3.14 -8.63
N THR A 729 0.89 -3.98 -8.58
CA THR A 729 0.89 -5.26 -9.31
C THR A 729 -0.49 -5.60 -9.83
N GLY A 730 -0.56 -6.30 -10.97
CA GLY A 730 -1.83 -6.50 -11.66
C GLY A 730 -1.67 -7.17 -13.00
N VAL A 731 -2.71 -7.03 -13.83
CA VAL A 731 -2.79 -7.69 -15.14
C VAL A 731 -3.14 -6.70 -16.25
N GLY A 732 -2.32 -6.65 -17.30
CA GLY A 732 -2.62 -5.95 -18.55
C GLY A 732 -2.40 -4.44 -18.52
N MET A 733 -1.42 -3.92 -17.77
CA MET A 733 -1.04 -2.51 -17.84
C MET A 733 -0.10 -2.23 -19.02
N PRO A 734 -0.40 -1.25 -19.89
CA PRO A 734 0.51 -0.84 -20.97
C PRO A 734 1.85 -0.31 -20.46
N GLU A 735 2.91 -0.53 -21.24
CA GLU A 735 4.28 -0.12 -20.88
C GLU A 735 4.39 1.39 -20.60
N ALA A 736 3.75 2.22 -21.44
CA ALA A 736 3.74 3.67 -21.25
C ALA A 736 2.99 4.11 -19.98
N LEU A 737 1.96 3.38 -19.54
CA LEU A 737 1.32 3.64 -18.25
C LEU A 737 2.24 3.26 -17.09
N SER A 738 2.92 2.11 -17.20
CA SER A 738 3.91 1.65 -16.21
C SER A 738 5.01 2.69 -15.97
N LYS A 739 5.57 3.28 -17.05
CA LYS A 739 6.57 4.35 -16.94
C LYS A 739 6.00 5.55 -16.18
N ARG A 740 4.85 6.08 -16.61
CA ARG A 740 4.19 7.23 -15.97
C ARG A 740 3.80 7.01 -14.49
N VAL A 741 3.48 5.77 -14.08
CA VAL A 741 3.24 5.40 -12.67
C VAL A 741 4.53 5.51 -11.86
N ILE A 742 5.65 4.98 -12.39
CA ILE A 742 6.97 5.06 -11.76
C ILE A 742 7.46 6.51 -11.71
N ASP A 743 7.33 7.26 -12.80
CA ASP A 743 7.76 8.67 -12.89
C ASP A 743 7.03 9.56 -11.87
N ARG A 744 5.72 9.31 -11.63
CA ARG A 744 4.92 10.12 -10.70
C ARG A 744 5.14 9.76 -9.23
N PHE A 745 5.23 8.47 -8.89
CA PHE A 745 5.28 8.02 -7.49
C PHE A 745 6.69 7.61 -7.02
N GLY A 746 7.66 7.54 -7.94
CA GLY A 746 9.09 7.39 -7.71
C GLY A 746 9.50 6.08 -7.04
N SER A 747 9.30 6.00 -5.73
CA SER A 747 9.74 4.91 -4.84
C SER A 747 8.95 3.59 -4.98
N VAL A 748 8.33 3.35 -6.14
CA VAL A 748 7.41 2.24 -6.39
C VAL A 748 7.91 1.36 -7.54
N ARG A 749 7.69 0.04 -7.42
CA ARG A 749 7.84 -0.91 -8.53
C ARG A 749 6.49 -1.20 -9.19
N VAL A 750 6.54 -1.66 -10.44
CA VAL A 750 5.40 -2.23 -11.16
C VAL A 750 5.71 -3.69 -11.50
N MET A 751 4.82 -4.62 -11.14
CA MET A 751 4.91 -6.02 -11.55
C MET A 751 3.63 -6.45 -12.27
N GLU A 752 3.75 -6.72 -13.57
CA GLU A 752 2.73 -7.40 -14.36
C GLU A 752 2.69 -8.90 -14.05
N ILE A 753 1.48 -9.47 -14.06
CA ILE A 753 1.17 -10.88 -13.94
C ILE A 753 0.39 -11.32 -15.19
N PHE A 754 0.68 -12.51 -15.69
CA PHE A 754 -0.11 -13.17 -16.73
C PHE A 754 -0.56 -14.54 -16.23
N VAL A 755 -1.87 -14.81 -16.29
CA VAL A 755 -2.45 -16.12 -15.98
C VAL A 755 -3.28 -16.56 -17.18
N ALA A 756 -2.91 -17.67 -17.80
CA ALA A 756 -3.59 -18.16 -18.97
C ALA A 756 -5.05 -18.56 -18.66
N ARG A 757 -5.94 -18.33 -19.62
CA ARG A 757 -7.28 -18.95 -19.60
C ARG A 757 -7.14 -20.44 -19.92
N GLY A 758 -8.08 -21.25 -19.42
CA GLY A 758 -8.11 -22.70 -19.66
C GLY A 758 -7.03 -23.55 -18.96
N SER A 759 -5.85 -23.01 -18.62
CA SER A 759 -4.71 -23.80 -18.12
C SER A 759 -4.10 -23.30 -16.80
N ASN A 760 -3.00 -23.97 -16.39
CA ASN A 760 -2.18 -23.68 -15.23
C ASN A 760 -0.90 -22.91 -15.59
N ALA A 761 -0.86 -22.18 -16.71
CA ALA A 761 0.28 -21.30 -17.02
C ALA A 761 0.17 -19.97 -16.25
N TYR A 762 1.21 -19.66 -15.46
CA TYR A 762 1.36 -18.43 -14.69
C TYR A 762 2.76 -17.84 -14.95
N LEU A 763 2.80 -16.59 -15.39
CA LEU A 763 4.02 -15.82 -15.63
C LEU A 763 3.96 -14.50 -14.84
N ALA A 764 5.10 -13.96 -14.43
CA ALA A 764 5.16 -12.67 -13.71
C ALA A 764 6.46 -11.91 -14.03
N ASN A 765 6.44 -10.58 -13.86
CA ASN A 765 7.61 -9.71 -13.97
C ASN A 765 8.37 -9.60 -12.62
N ILE A 766 8.97 -10.70 -12.17
CA ILE A 766 9.55 -10.82 -10.81
C ILE A 766 10.66 -9.80 -10.57
N SER A 767 11.49 -9.54 -11.57
CA SER A 767 12.56 -8.53 -11.47
C SER A 767 12.00 -7.11 -11.36
N SER A 768 10.87 -6.84 -12.03
CA SER A 768 10.27 -5.50 -12.18
C SER A 768 11.24 -4.46 -12.78
N ILE A 769 12.28 -4.92 -13.49
CA ILE A 769 13.31 -4.06 -14.11
C ILE A 769 12.80 -3.50 -15.45
N LYS A 770 12.28 -4.35 -16.32
CA LYS A 770 11.68 -3.95 -17.58
C LYS A 770 10.23 -3.50 -17.34
N PRO A 771 9.81 -2.29 -17.74
CA PRO A 771 8.43 -1.84 -17.60
C PRO A 771 7.49 -2.57 -18.56
N GLY A 772 6.21 -2.68 -18.18
CA GLY A 772 5.17 -3.29 -19.01
C GLY A 772 5.14 -4.82 -18.99
N PRO A 773 4.45 -5.45 -19.96
CA PRO A 773 4.09 -6.87 -19.93
C PRO A 773 5.24 -7.75 -20.46
N VAL A 774 6.31 -7.83 -19.68
CA VAL A 774 7.45 -8.74 -19.83
C VAL A 774 7.46 -9.71 -18.64
N PHE A 775 7.63 -11.00 -18.88
CA PHE A 775 7.39 -12.03 -17.86
C PHE A 775 8.44 -13.15 -17.87
N GLN A 776 8.69 -13.71 -16.69
CA GLN A 776 9.37 -14.99 -16.49
C GLN A 776 8.35 -16.06 -16.04
N THR A 777 8.64 -17.34 -16.31
CA THR A 777 7.90 -18.49 -15.75
C THR A 777 8.13 -18.62 -14.24
N ILE A 778 7.13 -19.10 -13.49
CA ILE A 778 7.27 -19.42 -12.06
C ILE A 778 7.29 -20.93 -11.80
N PRO A 779 7.94 -21.41 -10.73
CA PRO A 779 7.80 -22.80 -10.28
C PRO A 779 6.34 -23.19 -10.03
N GLY A 780 5.93 -24.36 -10.51
CA GLY A 780 4.53 -24.84 -10.45
C GLY A 780 3.62 -24.35 -11.59
N SER A 781 4.10 -23.48 -12.49
CA SER A 781 3.41 -23.19 -13.76
C SER A 781 3.48 -24.39 -14.72
N SER A 782 2.46 -24.57 -15.57
CA SER A 782 2.54 -25.44 -16.76
C SER A 782 3.76 -25.10 -17.63
N GLU A 783 4.34 -26.12 -18.28
CA GLU A 783 5.26 -25.95 -19.42
C GLU A 783 4.58 -25.09 -20.50
N ILE A 784 5.31 -24.12 -21.08
CA ILE A 784 4.80 -23.25 -22.15
C ILE A 784 5.70 -23.29 -23.38
N ARG A 785 5.10 -23.11 -24.57
CA ARG A 785 5.81 -23.02 -25.85
C ARG A 785 5.14 -22.00 -26.77
N LEU A 786 5.93 -21.39 -27.65
CA LEU A 786 5.44 -20.49 -28.69
C LEU A 786 5.48 -21.18 -30.06
N VAL A 787 4.38 -21.15 -30.81
CA VAL A 787 4.27 -21.81 -32.13
C VAL A 787 3.83 -20.86 -33.23
N TYR A 788 4.17 -21.18 -34.47
CA TYR A 788 3.66 -20.48 -35.65
C TYR A 788 2.15 -20.71 -35.80
N TRP A 789 1.40 -19.64 -36.11
CA TRP A 789 -0.06 -19.66 -36.25
C TRP A 789 -0.51 -19.07 -37.58
N ASP A 790 -1.42 -19.76 -38.28
CA ASP A 790 -2.10 -19.28 -39.48
C ASP A 790 -3.32 -18.47 -39.05
N TYR A 791 -3.15 -17.14 -38.94
CA TYR A 791 -4.21 -16.21 -38.50
C TYR A 791 -5.44 -16.17 -39.41
N GLU A 792 -5.31 -16.57 -40.68
CA GLU A 792 -6.42 -16.62 -41.64
C GLU A 792 -7.31 -17.84 -41.41
N LYS A 793 -6.70 -18.99 -41.04
CA LYS A 793 -7.39 -20.27 -40.83
C LYS A 793 -7.57 -20.65 -39.36
N ASP A 794 -7.15 -19.77 -38.45
CA ASP A 794 -7.10 -19.91 -37.00
C ASP A 794 -6.60 -21.29 -36.51
N ARG A 795 -5.41 -21.68 -36.99
CA ARG A 795 -4.81 -23.00 -36.71
C ARG A 795 -3.28 -22.94 -36.68
N PRO A 796 -2.60 -23.87 -35.98
CA PRO A 796 -1.13 -23.89 -35.97
C PRO A 796 -0.54 -24.36 -37.31
N PHE A 797 0.71 -24.03 -37.55
CA PHE A 797 1.52 -24.69 -38.58
C PHE A 797 2.04 -26.04 -38.08
N LEU A 798 2.04 -27.03 -38.98
CA LEU A 798 2.56 -28.36 -38.74
C LEU A 798 3.82 -28.63 -39.57
N ASP A 799 4.73 -29.44 -39.03
CA ASP A 799 5.91 -29.95 -39.72
C ASP A 799 5.57 -31.16 -40.62
N ALA A 800 6.58 -31.74 -41.25
CA ALA A 800 6.42 -32.90 -42.13
C ALA A 800 6.01 -34.20 -41.39
N ALA A 801 6.14 -34.26 -40.06
CA ALA A 801 5.72 -35.38 -39.23
C ALA A 801 4.32 -35.16 -38.60
N GLY A 802 3.76 -33.95 -38.72
CA GLY A 802 2.44 -33.59 -38.20
C GLY A 802 2.48 -32.92 -36.81
N TYR A 803 3.65 -32.52 -36.30
CA TYR A 803 3.81 -31.81 -35.03
C TYR A 803 3.81 -30.29 -35.22
N LEU A 804 3.44 -29.55 -34.17
CA LEU A 804 3.43 -28.09 -34.13
C LEU A 804 4.84 -27.50 -34.32
N CYS A 805 4.98 -26.54 -35.25
CA CYS A 805 6.22 -25.82 -35.48
C CYS A 805 6.48 -24.74 -34.40
N PRO A 806 7.52 -24.86 -33.54
CA PRO A 806 7.91 -23.79 -32.63
C PRO A 806 8.44 -22.57 -33.39
N VAL A 807 8.31 -21.38 -32.81
CA VAL A 807 8.99 -20.17 -33.32
C VAL A 807 10.39 -20.03 -32.70
N PRO A 808 11.38 -19.47 -33.42
CA PRO A 808 12.66 -19.11 -32.82
C PRO A 808 12.53 -17.82 -31.99
N ASP A 809 13.49 -17.60 -31.09
CA ASP A 809 13.54 -16.39 -30.26
C ASP A 809 13.51 -15.10 -31.09
N GLY A 810 12.97 -14.03 -30.52
CA GLY A 810 12.66 -12.78 -31.21
C GLY A 810 11.41 -12.81 -32.10
N SER A 811 10.94 -13.98 -32.52
CA SER A 811 9.74 -14.11 -33.38
C SER A 811 8.44 -14.15 -32.57
N MET A 812 7.37 -13.61 -33.16
CA MET A 812 6.03 -13.67 -32.58
C MET A 812 5.39 -15.05 -32.80
N GLY A 813 4.86 -15.66 -31.73
CA GLY A 813 4.16 -16.94 -31.77
C GLY A 813 2.96 -16.99 -30.83
N MET A 814 2.06 -17.94 -31.10
CA MET A 814 0.93 -18.27 -30.24
C MET A 814 1.43 -19.01 -28.99
N LEU A 815 1.05 -18.55 -27.81
CA LEU A 815 1.37 -19.22 -26.55
C LEU A 815 0.46 -20.45 -26.35
N LEU A 816 1.10 -21.61 -26.24
CA LEU A 816 0.50 -22.87 -25.79
C LEU A 816 1.02 -23.21 -24.38
N SER A 817 0.19 -23.93 -23.63
CA SER A 817 0.51 -24.39 -22.28
C SER A 817 0.12 -25.85 -22.08
N LYS A 818 1.03 -26.67 -21.52
CA LYS A 818 0.83 -28.11 -21.35
C LYS A 818 -0.23 -28.39 -20.28
N ILE A 819 -1.11 -29.34 -20.57
CA ILE A 819 -2.23 -29.75 -19.70
C ILE A 819 -2.26 -31.27 -19.56
N ASN A 820 -2.89 -31.76 -18.48
CA ASN A 820 -3.07 -33.18 -18.27
C ASN A 820 -4.19 -33.72 -19.17
N THR A 821 -3.97 -34.87 -19.79
CA THR A 821 -4.91 -35.57 -20.69
C THR A 821 -6.21 -36.05 -20.03
N ASN A 822 -6.27 -36.09 -18.70
CA ASN A 822 -7.38 -36.64 -17.92
C ASN A 822 -8.27 -35.58 -17.22
N SER A 823 -8.11 -34.28 -17.49
CA SER A 823 -8.97 -33.24 -16.88
C SER A 823 -10.17 -32.90 -17.76
N GLU A 824 -11.33 -32.64 -17.16
CA GLU A 824 -12.49 -32.13 -17.90
C GLU A 824 -12.21 -30.71 -18.42
N HIS A 825 -12.06 -30.57 -19.74
CA HIS A 825 -11.74 -29.29 -20.37
C HIS A 825 -13.00 -28.45 -20.63
N HIS A 826 -13.28 -27.50 -19.75
CA HIS A 826 -14.40 -26.56 -19.92
C HIS A 826 -14.04 -25.37 -20.83
N GLY A 827 -14.21 -25.54 -22.15
CA GLY A 827 -14.58 -24.44 -23.06
C GLY A 827 -13.56 -23.97 -24.10
N GLU A 828 -12.34 -24.52 -24.15
CA GLU A 828 -11.35 -24.24 -25.19
C GLU A 828 -10.75 -25.57 -25.71
N GLN A 829 -10.37 -25.66 -26.99
CA GLN A 829 -9.96 -26.94 -27.59
C GLN A 829 -8.50 -27.29 -27.23
N PRO A 830 -8.24 -28.48 -26.65
CA PRO A 830 -6.89 -29.00 -26.49
C PRO A 830 -6.34 -29.57 -27.80
N ILE A 831 -5.03 -29.44 -27.99
CA ILE A 831 -4.28 -30.08 -29.09
C ILE A 831 -3.54 -31.29 -28.50
N TYR A 832 -3.82 -32.48 -29.04
CA TYR A 832 -3.18 -33.74 -28.67
C TYR A 832 -2.07 -34.10 -29.66
N ASN A 833 -0.97 -34.70 -29.17
CA ASN A 833 0.21 -35.00 -29.98
C ASN A 833 0.78 -33.74 -30.67
N ALA A 834 0.85 -32.66 -29.90
CA ALA A 834 1.34 -31.35 -30.29
C ALA A 834 2.83 -31.37 -30.65
N PHE A 835 3.70 -31.90 -29.79
CA PHE A 835 5.14 -31.99 -30.03
C PHE A 835 5.69 -33.42 -29.88
N GLU A 836 4.98 -34.27 -29.14
CA GLU A 836 5.33 -35.68 -28.92
C GLU A 836 4.07 -36.52 -28.76
N LYS A 837 4.12 -37.81 -29.11
CA LYS A 837 2.96 -38.70 -28.99
C LYS A 837 2.49 -38.82 -27.53
N GLY A 838 1.23 -38.47 -27.28
CA GLY A 838 0.58 -38.55 -25.97
C GLY A 838 0.62 -37.26 -25.15
N ASP A 839 1.27 -36.19 -25.62
CA ASP A 839 1.15 -34.88 -24.98
C ASP A 839 -0.21 -34.21 -25.28
N CYS A 840 -0.52 -33.17 -24.49
CA CYS A 840 -1.75 -32.40 -24.63
C CYS A 840 -1.51 -30.94 -24.22
N TRP A 841 -1.95 -30.00 -25.05
CA TRP A 841 -1.64 -28.58 -24.92
C TRP A 841 -2.86 -27.69 -25.15
N GLN A 842 -3.00 -26.68 -24.31
CA GLN A 842 -4.05 -25.67 -24.38
C GLN A 842 -3.53 -24.42 -25.10
N VAL A 843 -4.24 -23.98 -26.14
CA VAL A 843 -4.02 -22.70 -26.83
C VAL A 843 -4.63 -21.57 -25.99
N SER A 844 -3.89 -20.48 -25.79
CA SER A 844 -4.33 -19.32 -24.97
C SER A 844 -5.11 -18.24 -25.74
N GLY A 845 -4.82 -18.09 -27.04
CA GLY A 845 -5.24 -16.96 -27.87
C GLY A 845 -4.35 -15.71 -27.72
N ASP A 846 -3.28 -15.80 -26.94
CA ASP A 846 -2.36 -14.72 -26.59
C ASP A 846 -1.02 -14.90 -27.33
N LEU A 847 -0.52 -13.81 -27.93
CA LEU A 847 0.71 -13.78 -28.73
C LEU A 847 1.86 -13.21 -27.91
N PHE A 848 3.01 -13.88 -27.99
CA PHE A 848 4.23 -13.52 -27.31
C PHE A 848 5.42 -13.58 -28.25
N LYS A 849 6.53 -12.98 -27.83
CA LYS A 849 7.87 -13.29 -28.32
C LYS A 849 8.81 -13.50 -27.13
N VAL A 850 9.85 -14.30 -27.30
CA VAL A 850 10.99 -14.33 -26.39
C VAL A 850 11.94 -13.19 -26.79
N ASP A 851 12.45 -12.41 -25.84
CA ASP A 851 13.43 -11.36 -26.10
C ASP A 851 14.90 -11.82 -25.88
N GLU A 852 15.86 -10.90 -26.08
CA GLU A 852 17.30 -11.21 -26.04
C GLU A 852 17.79 -11.69 -24.65
N ASP A 853 17.03 -11.41 -23.58
CA ASP A 853 17.33 -11.87 -22.22
C ASP A 853 16.58 -13.18 -21.87
N GLY A 854 15.86 -13.78 -22.84
CA GLY A 854 15.05 -14.98 -22.64
C GLY A 854 13.69 -14.73 -21.99
N GLU A 855 13.22 -13.47 -21.94
CA GLU A 855 11.96 -13.13 -21.26
C GLU A 855 10.77 -13.07 -22.24
N PHE A 856 9.59 -13.47 -21.78
CA PHE A 856 8.38 -13.49 -22.59
C PHE A 856 7.75 -12.10 -22.63
N ARG A 857 7.71 -11.47 -23.80
CA ARG A 857 7.02 -10.18 -24.01
C ARG A 857 5.68 -10.39 -24.71
N PHE A 858 4.60 -9.93 -24.08
CA PHE A 858 3.26 -9.97 -24.67
C PHE A 858 3.16 -9.00 -25.86
N MET A 859 2.62 -9.48 -26.96
CA MET A 859 2.51 -8.75 -28.23
C MET A 859 1.08 -8.30 -28.53
N ASP A 860 0.10 -9.21 -28.45
CA ASP A 860 -1.34 -8.92 -28.50
C ASP A 860 -2.18 -10.18 -28.21
N MET A 861 -3.52 -10.07 -28.19
CA MET A 861 -4.42 -11.20 -28.44
C MET A 861 -4.64 -11.37 -29.95
N VAL A 862 -4.71 -12.60 -30.48
CA VAL A 862 -4.94 -12.86 -31.93
C VAL A 862 -6.16 -12.10 -32.47
N LYS A 863 -7.28 -12.09 -31.74
CA LYS A 863 -8.52 -11.38 -32.10
C LYS A 863 -8.40 -9.85 -32.23
N ASN A 864 -7.30 -9.25 -31.78
CA ASN A 864 -7.06 -7.81 -31.87
C ASN A 864 -6.24 -7.42 -33.11
N LEU A 865 -5.56 -8.38 -33.76
CA LEU A 865 -4.66 -8.13 -34.88
C LEU A 865 -5.38 -7.39 -36.01
N ILE A 866 -4.69 -6.43 -36.62
CA ILE A 866 -5.23 -5.64 -37.73
C ILE A 866 -4.81 -6.30 -39.05
N ARG A 867 -5.80 -6.81 -39.80
CA ARG A 867 -5.59 -7.39 -41.13
C ARG A 867 -5.39 -6.29 -42.17
N VAL A 868 -4.14 -6.06 -42.57
CA VAL A 868 -3.77 -5.16 -43.66
C VAL A 868 -3.48 -5.94 -44.95
N LYS A 869 -3.22 -5.24 -46.06
CA LYS A 869 -3.20 -5.80 -47.42
C LYS A 869 -2.34 -7.06 -47.61
N ASP A 870 -1.23 -7.17 -46.88
CA ASP A 870 -0.27 -8.28 -47.02
C ASP A 870 0.29 -8.72 -45.63
N ASP A 871 -0.40 -8.40 -44.53
CA ASP A 871 0.16 -8.56 -43.17
C ASP A 871 -0.91 -8.57 -42.05
N TRP A 872 -0.48 -8.96 -40.83
CA TRP A 872 -1.29 -8.91 -39.61
C TRP A 872 -0.53 -8.13 -38.51
N LEU A 873 -1.03 -6.94 -38.16
CA LEU A 873 -0.31 -6.03 -37.27
C LEU A 873 -0.81 -6.09 -35.81
N PRO A 874 0.08 -6.23 -34.81
CA PRO A 874 -0.27 -6.12 -33.40
C PRO A 874 -0.57 -4.67 -33.00
N THR A 875 -1.59 -4.49 -32.16
CA THR A 875 -2.11 -3.17 -31.79
C THR A 875 -1.23 -2.44 -30.76
N LEU A 876 -0.58 -3.17 -29.85
CA LEU A 876 0.21 -2.56 -28.76
C LEU A 876 1.38 -1.71 -29.25
N THR A 877 1.99 -2.07 -30.39
CA THR A 877 3.08 -1.29 -31.02
C THR A 877 2.63 0.12 -31.41
N MET A 878 1.40 0.25 -31.91
CA MET A 878 0.78 1.54 -32.27
C MET A 878 0.25 2.30 -31.05
N GLU A 879 -0.17 1.58 -30.02
CA GLU A 879 -0.62 2.19 -28.76
C GLU A 879 0.54 2.83 -28.02
N ASN A 880 1.60 2.07 -27.73
CA ASN A 880 2.73 2.54 -26.92
C ASN A 880 3.32 3.86 -27.47
N ILE A 881 3.53 3.99 -28.78
CA ILE A 881 4.10 5.20 -29.40
C ILE A 881 3.15 6.42 -29.32
N VAL A 882 1.83 6.21 -29.32
CA VAL A 882 0.87 7.33 -29.15
C VAL A 882 0.72 7.72 -27.68
N TRP A 883 0.92 6.78 -26.75
CA TRP A 883 0.91 7.05 -25.31
C TRP A 883 2.12 7.84 -24.80
N GLU A 884 3.22 7.93 -25.56
CA GLU A 884 4.37 8.76 -25.22
C GLU A 884 4.08 10.28 -25.32
N LEU A 885 2.97 10.66 -25.97
CA LEU A 885 2.50 12.04 -26.00
C LEU A 885 1.91 12.46 -24.65
N GLU A 886 2.54 13.43 -23.98
CA GLU A 886 2.12 13.90 -22.65
C GLU A 886 0.68 14.46 -22.62
N CYS A 887 0.09 14.87 -23.74
CA CYS A 887 -1.31 15.27 -23.80
C CYS A 887 -2.32 14.10 -23.76
N VAL A 888 -1.89 12.86 -24.00
CA VAL A 888 -2.73 11.66 -24.09
C VAL A 888 -2.93 11.03 -22.70
N SER A 889 -4.19 10.71 -22.40
CA SER A 889 -4.59 9.98 -21.19
C SER A 889 -4.55 8.48 -21.44
N ILE A 890 -5.13 8.04 -22.56
CA ILE A 890 -5.21 6.64 -23.02
C ILE A 890 -5.37 6.61 -24.55
N ALA A 891 -4.82 5.60 -25.20
CA ALA A 891 -5.06 5.29 -26.60
C ALA A 891 -5.24 3.79 -26.84
N ALA A 892 -6.01 3.43 -27.87
CA ALA A 892 -6.24 2.06 -28.33
C ALA A 892 -6.22 2.00 -29.86
N ALA A 893 -5.40 1.12 -30.42
CA ALA A 893 -5.36 0.82 -31.84
C ALA A 893 -6.40 -0.26 -32.20
N TYR A 894 -6.93 -0.17 -33.41
CA TYR A 894 -7.96 -1.06 -33.94
C TYR A 894 -7.95 -1.03 -35.47
N GLY A 895 -8.38 -2.13 -36.08
CA GLY A 895 -8.64 -2.19 -37.52
C GLY A 895 -9.87 -1.37 -37.87
N LEU A 896 -9.68 -0.37 -38.72
CA LEU A 896 -10.77 0.45 -39.23
C LEU A 896 -11.14 0.00 -40.64
N ARG A 897 -12.35 -0.56 -40.79
CA ARG A 897 -12.90 -0.91 -42.10
C ARG A 897 -13.28 0.35 -42.87
N ILE A 898 -12.81 0.46 -44.11
CA ILE A 898 -13.21 1.51 -45.05
C ILE A 898 -14.09 0.90 -46.13
N GLU A 899 -15.29 1.44 -46.30
CA GLU A 899 -16.21 1.07 -47.38
C GLU A 899 -15.53 1.15 -48.76
N GLY A 900 -15.58 0.06 -49.52
CA GLY A 900 -14.91 -0.08 -50.82
C GLY A 900 -13.42 -0.45 -50.75
N TYR A 901 -12.90 -0.78 -49.56
CA TYR A 901 -11.56 -1.33 -49.36
C TYR A 901 -11.67 -2.70 -48.66
N GLU A 902 -10.91 -3.68 -49.15
CA GLU A 902 -11.01 -5.09 -48.75
C GLU A 902 -10.44 -5.35 -47.35
N TYR A 903 -9.37 -4.64 -47.00
CA TYR A 903 -8.61 -4.79 -45.76
C TYR A 903 -8.99 -3.73 -44.74
N ASP A 904 -8.53 -3.87 -43.50
CA ASP A 904 -8.61 -2.80 -42.50
C ASP A 904 -7.43 -1.85 -42.65
N ILE A 905 -7.61 -0.59 -42.23
CA ILE A 905 -6.49 0.34 -42.03
C ILE A 905 -6.16 0.46 -40.54
N PRO A 906 -4.89 0.60 -40.16
CA PRO A 906 -4.53 0.82 -38.76
C PRO A 906 -5.04 2.18 -38.31
N ALA A 907 -5.86 2.21 -37.26
CA ALA A 907 -6.37 3.43 -36.65
C ALA A 907 -6.15 3.40 -35.14
N VAL A 908 -6.00 4.57 -34.51
CA VAL A 908 -5.93 4.73 -33.05
C VAL A 908 -7.03 5.65 -32.58
N ALA A 909 -7.81 5.22 -31.60
CA ALA A 909 -8.71 6.07 -30.83
C ALA A 909 -8.00 6.48 -29.55
N LEU A 910 -7.99 7.77 -29.22
CA LEU A 910 -7.37 8.29 -28.00
C LEU A 910 -8.28 9.25 -27.25
N GLN A 911 -8.06 9.33 -25.94
CA GLN A 911 -8.65 10.33 -25.05
C GLN A 911 -7.50 11.21 -24.54
N LEU A 912 -7.73 12.53 -24.52
CA LEU A 912 -6.77 13.50 -24.01
C LEU A 912 -6.93 13.69 -22.50
N LYS A 913 -5.84 14.08 -21.83
CA LYS A 913 -5.88 14.54 -20.43
C LYS A 913 -6.78 15.79 -20.30
N PRO A 914 -7.38 16.06 -19.13
CA PRO A 914 -8.20 17.25 -18.93
C PRO A 914 -7.44 18.55 -19.29
N LYS A 915 -8.10 19.43 -20.05
CA LYS A 915 -7.60 20.75 -20.48
C LYS A 915 -6.38 20.73 -21.44
N THR A 916 -5.94 19.59 -21.96
CA THR A 916 -4.89 19.52 -23.00
C THR A 916 -5.46 19.57 -24.42
N LYS A 917 -4.59 19.70 -25.42
CA LYS A 917 -4.91 19.60 -26.86
C LYS A 917 -3.82 18.81 -27.57
N LEU A 918 -4.20 18.08 -28.61
CA LEU A 918 -3.25 17.36 -29.47
C LEU A 918 -2.64 18.31 -30.50
N ASN A 919 -1.30 18.39 -30.55
CA ASN A 919 -0.57 19.07 -31.61
C ASN A 919 -0.28 18.08 -32.74
N ALA A 920 -0.65 18.43 -33.97
CA ALA A 920 -0.44 17.59 -35.15
C ALA A 920 1.03 17.43 -35.53
N GLN A 921 1.89 18.40 -35.19
CA GLN A 921 3.32 18.32 -35.45
C GLN A 921 3.99 17.34 -34.47
N GLU A 922 3.77 17.48 -33.16
CA GLU A 922 4.22 16.52 -32.14
C GLU A 922 3.76 15.08 -32.43
N LEU A 923 2.49 14.91 -32.84
CA LEU A 923 1.96 13.62 -33.28
C LEU A 923 2.71 13.05 -34.50
N SER A 924 3.10 13.90 -35.45
CA SER A 924 3.89 13.46 -36.60
C SER A 924 5.31 13.08 -36.18
N ASP A 925 5.93 13.90 -35.34
CA ASP A 925 7.32 13.72 -34.89
C ASP A 925 7.48 12.49 -34.00
N ILE A 926 6.50 12.13 -33.17
CA ILE A 926 6.53 10.89 -32.39
C ILE A 926 6.26 9.66 -33.27
N VAL A 927 5.21 9.67 -34.10
CA VAL A 927 4.84 8.47 -34.88
C VAL A 927 5.83 8.17 -35.99
N ASN A 928 6.51 9.17 -36.55
CA ASN A 928 7.55 8.95 -37.55
C ASN A 928 8.81 8.27 -36.98
N GLN A 929 8.96 8.18 -35.65
CA GLN A 929 10.01 7.37 -35.00
C GLN A 929 9.71 5.86 -35.08
N GLN A 930 8.49 5.45 -35.46
CA GLN A 930 8.16 4.05 -35.71
C GLN A 930 9.02 3.50 -36.87
N PRO A 931 9.93 2.53 -36.63
CA PRO A 931 10.85 2.02 -37.64
C PRO A 931 10.17 1.26 -38.77
N ASP A 932 9.04 0.61 -38.52
CA ASP A 932 8.22 -0.03 -39.56
C ASP A 932 7.03 0.87 -39.96
N PRO A 933 7.03 1.45 -41.18
CA PRO A 933 5.93 2.28 -41.65
C PRO A 933 4.56 1.61 -41.66
N LYS A 934 4.47 0.26 -41.70
CA LYS A 934 3.19 -0.47 -41.58
C LYS A 934 2.55 -0.24 -40.22
N ASN A 935 3.36 -0.13 -39.17
CA ASN A 935 2.94 0.11 -37.79
C ASN A 935 2.62 1.59 -37.48
N ARG A 936 2.45 2.45 -38.50
CA ARG A 936 2.00 3.84 -38.33
C ARG A 936 0.46 3.91 -38.52
N PRO A 937 -0.31 4.39 -37.52
CA PRO A 937 -1.77 4.50 -37.67
C PRO A 937 -2.17 5.54 -38.72
N LEU A 938 -2.88 5.13 -39.76
CA LEU A 938 -3.33 6.03 -40.83
C LEU A 938 -4.41 7.02 -40.37
N VAL A 939 -5.13 6.72 -39.28
CA VAL A 939 -6.15 7.59 -38.69
C VAL A 939 -5.97 7.68 -37.17
N ILE A 940 -5.99 8.89 -36.62
CA ILE A 940 -6.11 9.16 -35.18
C ILE A 940 -7.48 9.77 -34.91
N ARG A 941 -8.24 9.21 -33.96
CA ARG A 941 -9.58 9.68 -33.56
C ARG A 941 -9.57 10.13 -32.10
N ILE A 942 -9.87 11.38 -31.83
CA ILE A 942 -10.00 11.92 -30.47
C ILE A 942 -11.43 11.69 -29.98
N MET A 943 -11.55 10.98 -28.87
CA MET A 943 -12.82 10.68 -28.20
C MET A 943 -12.85 11.32 -26.82
N ASP A 944 -14.04 11.75 -26.40
CA ASP A 944 -14.22 12.37 -25.09
C ASP A 944 -14.13 11.31 -23.97
N ASN A 945 -14.49 10.04 -24.27
CA ASN A 945 -14.24 8.85 -23.46
C ASN A 945 -14.02 7.62 -24.36
N LEU A 946 -13.14 6.69 -23.98
CA LEU A 946 -13.04 5.37 -24.61
C LEU A 946 -13.98 4.35 -23.94
N PRO A 947 -14.52 3.37 -24.68
CA PRO A 947 -15.40 2.36 -24.11
C PRO A 947 -14.61 1.30 -23.32
N MET A 948 -14.76 1.27 -22.00
CA MET A 948 -14.00 0.36 -21.13
C MET A 948 -14.75 -0.93 -20.79
N THR A 949 -14.01 -2.02 -20.53
CA THR A 949 -14.44 -3.24 -19.83
C THR A 949 -14.41 -3.04 -18.32
N LEU A 950 -14.95 -3.99 -17.54
CA LEU A 950 -14.88 -3.94 -16.07
C LEU A 950 -13.43 -3.97 -15.55
N GLY A 951 -12.58 -4.81 -16.14
CA GLY A 951 -11.14 -4.87 -15.87
C GLY A 951 -10.32 -3.71 -16.47
N GLN A 952 -10.96 -2.59 -16.83
CA GLN A 952 -10.35 -1.38 -17.37
C GLN A 952 -9.44 -1.56 -18.61
N GLN A 953 -9.80 -2.50 -19.49
CA GLN A 953 -9.27 -2.59 -20.86
C GLN A 953 -10.23 -1.96 -21.87
N VAL A 954 -9.73 -1.34 -22.95
CA VAL A 954 -10.56 -0.74 -24.01
C VAL A 954 -11.26 -1.81 -24.86
N LYS A 955 -12.55 -1.61 -25.14
CA LYS A 955 -13.38 -2.47 -26.01
C LYS A 955 -13.10 -2.20 -27.49
N LYS A 956 -11.96 -2.67 -28.00
CA LYS A 956 -11.51 -2.47 -29.39
C LYS A 956 -12.57 -2.86 -30.44
N SER A 957 -13.30 -3.95 -30.22
CA SER A 957 -14.39 -4.40 -31.12
C SER A 957 -15.52 -3.38 -31.31
N LEU A 958 -15.82 -2.55 -30.29
CA LEU A 958 -16.82 -1.50 -30.43
C LEU A 958 -16.32 -0.38 -31.34
N LEU A 959 -15.04 -0.01 -31.21
CA LEU A 959 -14.39 0.99 -32.08
C LEU A 959 -14.38 0.52 -33.55
N GLN A 960 -14.08 -0.77 -33.78
CA GLN A 960 -14.15 -1.40 -35.10
C GLN A 960 -15.56 -1.30 -35.70
N SER A 961 -16.60 -1.65 -34.92
CA SER A 961 -17.99 -1.65 -35.38
C SER A 961 -18.56 -0.25 -35.66
N GLU A 962 -18.03 0.80 -35.03
CA GLU A 962 -18.49 2.18 -35.21
C GLU A 962 -17.92 2.84 -36.50
N GLY A 963 -16.74 2.39 -36.95
CA GLY A 963 -16.05 2.98 -38.09
C GLY A 963 -15.66 4.45 -37.88
N ILE A 964 -15.86 5.30 -38.91
CA ILE A 964 -15.74 6.75 -38.79
C ILE A 964 -17.15 7.39 -38.80
N PRO A 965 -17.67 7.83 -37.64
CA PRO A 965 -18.93 8.58 -37.59
C PRO A 965 -18.75 10.01 -38.09
N GLN A 966 -19.84 10.67 -38.49
CA GLN A 966 -19.81 12.07 -38.98
C GLN A 966 -19.25 13.06 -37.95
N THR A 967 -19.41 12.78 -36.66
CA THR A 967 -18.82 13.56 -35.54
C THR A 967 -17.30 13.52 -35.54
N ALA A 968 -16.69 12.40 -35.95
CA ALA A 968 -15.23 12.26 -36.04
C ALA A 968 -14.63 13.08 -37.21
N LEU A 969 -15.43 13.48 -38.20
CA LEU A 969 -15.03 14.34 -39.32
C LEU A 969 -15.12 15.85 -39.02
N GLN A 970 -15.42 16.22 -37.77
CA GLN A 970 -15.39 17.62 -37.32
C GLN A 970 -13.94 18.09 -37.12
N ARG A 971 -13.70 19.40 -37.34
CA ARG A 971 -12.35 19.98 -37.26
C ARG A 971 -11.73 19.74 -35.88
N GLY A 972 -10.60 19.02 -35.86
CA GLY A 972 -9.86 18.72 -34.63
C GLY A 972 -10.37 17.52 -33.82
N LYS A 973 -11.39 16.78 -34.31
CA LYS A 973 -11.80 15.50 -33.71
C LYS A 973 -11.07 14.28 -34.27
N SER A 974 -10.53 14.36 -35.49
CA SER A 974 -9.66 13.32 -36.05
C SER A 974 -8.53 13.89 -36.91
N PHE A 975 -7.48 13.09 -37.09
CA PHE A 975 -6.34 13.34 -37.97
C PHE A 975 -6.10 12.12 -38.86
N TRP A 976 -5.47 12.33 -40.00
CA TRP A 976 -5.04 11.27 -40.91
C TRP A 976 -3.61 11.50 -41.37
N PHE A 977 -2.88 10.41 -41.63
CA PHE A 977 -1.50 10.47 -42.10
C PHE A 977 -1.45 10.71 -43.61
N ASN A 978 -0.97 11.88 -44.04
CA ASN A 978 -0.80 12.20 -45.47
C ASN A 978 0.61 11.79 -45.93
N ALA A 979 0.71 10.62 -46.56
CA ALA A 979 1.97 10.05 -47.06
C ALA A 979 2.73 10.92 -48.09
N LYS A 980 2.13 12.01 -48.60
CA LYS A 980 2.82 12.98 -49.48
C LYS A 980 3.52 14.11 -48.73
N THR A 981 3.12 14.37 -47.49
CA THR A 981 3.68 15.41 -46.62
C THR A 981 4.40 14.83 -45.40
N ASP A 982 4.32 13.51 -45.20
CA ASP A 982 4.88 12.73 -44.08
C ASP A 982 4.39 13.24 -42.70
N LYS A 983 3.15 13.75 -42.66
CA LYS A 983 2.55 14.45 -41.52
C LYS A 983 1.10 14.08 -41.30
N TYR A 984 0.65 14.27 -40.06
CA TYR A 984 -0.77 14.21 -39.70
C TYR A 984 -1.47 15.53 -40.03
N GLU A 985 -2.58 15.41 -40.77
CA GLU A 985 -3.45 16.53 -41.15
C GLU A 985 -4.85 16.32 -40.57
N PRO A 986 -5.65 17.39 -40.32
CA PRO A 986 -7.03 17.23 -39.85
C PRO A 986 -7.89 16.41 -40.82
N LEU A 987 -8.55 15.37 -40.29
CA LEU A 987 -9.47 14.54 -41.05
C LEU A 987 -10.88 15.15 -41.03
N ASN A 988 -11.36 15.52 -42.21
CA ASN A 988 -12.66 16.10 -42.47
C ASN A 988 -13.29 15.41 -43.71
N LYS A 989 -14.51 15.78 -44.11
CA LYS A 989 -15.21 15.17 -45.26
C LYS A 989 -14.36 15.14 -46.55
N THR A 990 -13.59 16.21 -46.82
CA THR A 990 -12.75 16.35 -48.01
C THR A 990 -11.50 15.47 -47.92
N SER A 991 -10.75 15.51 -46.80
CA SER A 991 -9.58 14.65 -46.61
C SER A 991 -9.94 13.17 -46.47
N PHE A 992 -11.12 12.84 -45.92
CA PHE A 992 -11.61 11.47 -45.86
C PHE A 992 -11.94 10.92 -47.26
N THR A 993 -12.51 11.75 -48.14
CA THR A 993 -12.72 11.40 -49.56
C THR A 993 -11.39 11.20 -50.28
N LYS A 994 -10.37 12.01 -49.97
CA LYS A 994 -8.99 11.83 -50.49
C LYS A 994 -8.40 10.49 -50.04
N LEU A 995 -8.50 10.15 -48.75
CA LEU A 995 -8.04 8.88 -48.18
C LEU A 995 -8.74 7.67 -48.84
N LYS A 996 -10.07 7.68 -48.97
CA LYS A 996 -10.82 6.64 -49.70
C LYS A 996 -10.31 6.45 -51.14
N ARG A 997 -9.98 7.52 -51.84
CA ARG A 997 -9.45 7.47 -53.21
C ARG A 997 -8.01 6.93 -53.28
N GLU A 998 -7.17 7.27 -52.31
CA GLU A 998 -5.79 6.79 -52.22
C GLU A 998 -5.74 5.29 -51.88
N LEU A 999 -6.61 4.80 -50.99
CA LEU A 999 -6.76 3.36 -50.67
C LEU A 999 -7.33 2.52 -51.84
N SER A 1000 -8.30 3.06 -52.59
CA SER A 1000 -8.94 2.36 -53.71
C SER A 1000 -8.15 2.39 -55.03
N GLY A 1001 -6.93 2.94 -55.04
CA GLY A 1001 -6.04 2.96 -56.21
C GLY A 1001 -6.52 3.83 -57.38
N LYS A 1002 -7.66 4.52 -57.27
CA LYS A 1002 -8.23 5.38 -58.32
C LYS A 1002 -7.50 6.73 -58.41
N ASN A 1003 -6.26 6.70 -58.90
CA ASN A 1003 -5.58 7.90 -59.39
C ASN A 1003 -6.35 8.46 -60.60
N ILE A 1004 -7.13 9.54 -60.37
CA ILE A 1004 -7.66 10.34 -61.47
C ILE A 1004 -6.46 11.04 -62.13
N GLY A 1005 -6.25 10.74 -63.42
CA GLY A 1005 -5.17 11.33 -64.20
C GLY A 1005 -5.17 12.86 -64.12
N ALA A 1006 -4.00 13.45 -63.91
CA ALA A 1006 -3.85 14.90 -64.01
C ALA A 1006 -4.25 15.33 -65.43
N LYS A 1007 -5.29 16.17 -65.52
CA LYS A 1007 -5.71 16.77 -66.80
C LYS A 1007 -4.50 17.41 -67.48
N GLY A 1008 -4.25 17.02 -68.73
CA GLY A 1008 -3.18 17.60 -69.50
C GLY A 1008 -3.33 19.12 -69.61
N LYS A 1009 -2.29 19.86 -69.22
CA LYS A 1009 -2.01 21.17 -69.79
C LYS A 1009 -0.91 21.00 -70.82
N THR A 1010 -1.28 21.23 -72.08
CA THR A 1010 -0.36 21.26 -73.21
C THR A 1010 0.68 22.37 -73.03
N GLY A 1011 1.95 21.98 -72.92
CA GLY A 1011 3.12 22.86 -72.97
C GLY A 1011 4.15 22.27 -73.94
N LYS A 1012 4.66 23.09 -74.86
CA LYS A 1012 5.55 22.67 -75.97
C LYS A 1012 6.97 22.28 -75.49
N PRO A 1013 7.74 21.52 -76.31
CA PRO A 1013 8.88 20.73 -75.82
C PRO A 1013 10.19 21.51 -75.65
N GLY A 1014 10.97 21.14 -74.62
CA GLY A 1014 12.31 21.66 -74.34
C GLY A 1014 13.37 20.54 -74.22
N LYS A 1015 14.19 20.42 -75.26
CA LYS A 1015 15.41 19.60 -75.45
C LYS A 1015 15.92 18.76 -74.24
N THR A 1016 15.88 17.44 -74.39
CA THR A 1016 16.58 16.48 -73.52
C THR A 1016 18.06 16.38 -73.89
N ALA A 1017 18.97 16.58 -72.93
CA ALA A 1017 20.39 16.25 -73.08
C ALA A 1017 20.66 14.83 -72.55
N VAL A 1018 21.27 13.98 -73.37
CA VAL A 1018 21.56 12.57 -73.03
C VAL A 1018 22.92 12.44 -72.34
N LYS A 1019 22.99 11.75 -71.20
CA LYS A 1019 24.19 11.02 -70.78
C LYS A 1019 23.84 9.61 -70.31
N LYS A 1020 24.37 8.62 -71.04
CA LYS A 1020 24.35 7.20 -70.66
C LYS A 1020 25.21 6.97 -69.41
N VAL A 1021 24.81 6.02 -68.57
CA VAL A 1021 25.74 5.27 -67.72
C VAL A 1021 25.56 3.78 -68.02
N VAL A 1022 26.68 3.07 -68.18
CA VAL A 1022 26.75 1.67 -68.61
C VAL A 1022 27.06 0.77 -67.42
N ALA A 1023 26.47 -0.42 -67.39
CA ALA A 1023 26.67 -1.40 -66.33
C ALA A 1023 28.12 -1.92 -66.25
N ARG A 1024 28.56 -2.34 -65.05
CA ARG A 1024 29.67 -3.28 -64.88
C ARG A 1024 29.45 -4.25 -63.71
N LYS A 1025 29.91 -5.49 -63.92
CA LYS A 1025 29.69 -6.66 -63.05
C LYS A 1025 30.58 -6.67 -61.80
N ALA A 1026 30.13 -7.39 -60.78
CA ALA A 1026 30.88 -7.71 -59.57
C ALA A 1026 32.09 -8.65 -59.82
N LYS A 1027 33.01 -8.71 -58.85
CA LYS A 1027 34.00 -9.78 -58.71
C LYS A 1027 34.31 -10.05 -57.23
N VAL A 1028 34.45 -11.32 -56.87
CA VAL A 1028 34.68 -11.85 -55.50
C VAL A 1028 36.17 -12.14 -55.29
N VAL A 1029 36.73 -11.86 -54.10
CA VAL A 1029 37.92 -12.56 -53.52
C VAL A 1029 37.89 -12.49 -51.96
N LYS A 1030 38.33 -13.57 -51.28
CA LYS A 1030 38.52 -13.76 -49.81
C LYS A 1030 39.80 -13.05 -49.28
N LYS A 1031 40.02 -12.71 -47.99
CA LYS A 1031 40.61 -13.61 -46.95
C LYS A 1031 41.02 -12.87 -45.65
N THR A 1032 40.89 -13.56 -44.49
CA THR A 1032 41.74 -13.61 -43.26
C THR A 1032 42.09 -12.38 -42.37
N ALA A 1033 42.13 -12.64 -41.06
CA ALA A 1033 42.66 -11.83 -39.93
C ALA A 1033 44.23 -11.90 -39.83
N PRO A 1034 44.99 -11.40 -38.80
CA PRO A 1034 44.67 -11.30 -37.34
C PRO A 1034 45.27 -10.10 -36.50
N ASN A 1035 44.96 -10.10 -35.19
CA ASN A 1035 45.72 -9.60 -34.00
C ASN A 1035 46.35 -8.18 -33.92
N GLY A 1036 46.14 -7.49 -32.77
CA GLY A 1036 47.00 -6.37 -32.34
C GLY A 1036 46.57 -5.67 -31.04
N LYS A 1037 47.45 -5.64 -30.02
CA LYS A 1037 47.26 -5.13 -28.64
C LYS A 1037 47.12 -3.58 -28.52
N SER A 1038 46.58 -3.13 -27.38
CA SER A 1038 46.59 -1.77 -26.79
C SER A 1038 48.02 -1.23 -26.49
N PRO A 1039 48.26 -0.09 -25.77
CA PRO A 1039 47.37 0.92 -25.13
C PRO A 1039 47.85 2.41 -25.31
N VAL A 1040 47.40 3.34 -24.42
CA VAL A 1040 48.14 4.49 -23.80
C VAL A 1040 47.64 5.94 -24.00
N LYS A 1041 47.10 6.50 -22.89
CA LYS A 1041 47.22 7.86 -22.30
C LYS A 1041 46.56 9.14 -22.88
N ASN A 1042 45.81 9.76 -21.95
CA ASN A 1042 45.88 11.14 -21.43
C ASN A 1042 45.58 12.38 -22.31
N GLY A 1043 44.69 13.22 -21.77
CA GLY A 1043 44.56 14.65 -22.03
C GLY A 1043 43.48 15.22 -21.10
N ALA A 1044 43.88 16.03 -20.11
CA ALA A 1044 42.98 16.62 -19.10
C ALA A 1044 42.91 18.16 -19.25
N ASP A 1045 42.02 18.78 -18.48
CA ASP A 1045 41.88 20.24 -18.24
C ASP A 1045 41.38 21.06 -19.45
N SER A 1046 40.65 22.18 -19.33
CA SER A 1046 40.24 23.06 -18.22
C SER A 1046 38.86 23.70 -18.56
N LEU A 1047 37.88 23.84 -17.65
CA LEU A 1047 37.66 24.85 -16.59
C LEU A 1047 37.40 26.32 -17.04
N MET A 1048 36.24 26.85 -16.61
CA MET A 1048 35.93 28.28 -16.28
C MET A 1048 35.87 29.30 -17.45
N ALA A 1049 35.14 30.44 -17.38
CA ALA A 1049 33.98 30.86 -16.59
C ALA A 1049 33.41 32.20 -17.17
N ASP A 1050 32.26 32.64 -16.64
CA ASP A 1050 31.74 34.03 -16.60
C ASP A 1050 31.48 34.84 -17.88
N LYS A 1051 30.21 35.28 -18.02
CA LYS A 1051 29.89 36.72 -17.87
C LYS A 1051 28.43 37.00 -17.49
N LYS A 1052 28.26 38.19 -16.89
CA LYS A 1052 27.17 38.59 -15.98
C LYS A 1052 26.43 39.84 -16.51
N VAL A 1053 25.23 40.11 -15.95
CA VAL A 1053 24.59 41.45 -15.75
C VAL A 1053 23.75 42.09 -16.88
N ALA A 1054 22.42 41.97 -16.69
CA ALA A 1054 21.33 42.97 -16.60
C ALA A 1054 21.36 44.35 -17.32
N ASN A 1055 20.20 44.71 -17.91
CA ASN A 1055 19.54 46.03 -17.83
C ASN A 1055 18.07 45.97 -18.36
N LYS A 1056 17.20 47.00 -18.29
CA LYS A 1056 16.58 47.63 -17.09
C LYS A 1056 15.42 48.59 -17.49
N VAL A 1057 14.18 48.33 -17.02
CA VAL A 1057 13.04 49.27 -16.84
C VAL A 1057 12.41 49.99 -18.07
N ARG A 1058 11.07 49.91 -18.20
CA ARG A 1058 10.18 51.09 -18.35
C ARG A 1058 8.70 50.83 -18.03
N ASN A 1059 8.02 51.89 -17.59
CA ASN A 1059 6.64 51.89 -17.03
C ASN A 1059 5.54 52.13 -18.08
N GLY A 1060 4.29 51.85 -17.71
CA GLY A 1060 3.07 52.41 -18.32
C GLY A 1060 1.84 52.24 -17.42
N HIS A 1061 1.21 53.35 -17.00
CA HIS A 1061 -0.03 53.36 -16.20
C HIS A 1061 -1.28 53.26 -17.08
N ALA A 1062 -2.39 52.74 -16.54
CA ALA A 1062 -3.63 53.52 -16.29
C ALA A 1062 -4.81 52.63 -15.84
N SER A 1063 -5.53 53.07 -14.80
CA SER A 1063 -6.95 52.74 -14.57
C SER A 1063 -7.82 53.89 -15.08
N PRO A 1064 -9.14 53.70 -15.26
CA PRO A 1064 -10.03 54.12 -14.17
C PRO A 1064 -11.28 53.23 -13.96
N GLU A 1065 -12.03 53.55 -12.91
CA GLU A 1065 -13.29 52.94 -12.49
C GLU A 1065 -14.45 53.17 -13.48
N ASN A 1066 -15.49 52.33 -13.42
CA ASN A 1066 -16.86 52.86 -13.38
C ASN A 1066 -17.87 51.92 -12.69
N LYS A 1067 -18.93 52.50 -12.10
CA LYS A 1067 -20.01 51.81 -11.36
C LYS A 1067 -21.32 51.82 -12.17
N ASN A 1068 -22.09 50.73 -12.10
CA ASN A 1068 -23.57 50.66 -12.04
C ASN A 1068 -23.97 49.16 -12.15
N SER A 1069 -24.66 48.52 -11.19
CA SER A 1069 -25.99 48.75 -10.60
C SER A 1069 -27.16 48.19 -11.45
N GLY A 1070 -28.02 47.34 -10.85
CA GLY A 1070 -29.34 47.00 -11.43
C GLY A 1070 -29.86 45.55 -11.31
N PHE A 1071 -30.82 45.36 -10.39
CA PHE A 1071 -32.05 44.54 -10.51
C PHE A 1071 -32.07 42.98 -10.45
N THR A 1072 -32.44 42.50 -9.25
CA THR A 1072 -33.60 41.61 -8.88
C THR A 1072 -33.76 40.17 -9.42
N PRO A 1073 -34.01 39.21 -8.48
CA PRO A 1073 -34.70 37.93 -8.73
C PRO A 1073 -36.08 37.84 -8.02
N GLU A 1074 -37.13 37.40 -8.72
CA GLU A 1074 -38.46 36.94 -8.24
C GLU A 1074 -39.21 36.37 -9.48
N SER A 1075 -40.26 35.54 -9.45
CA SER A 1075 -40.92 34.65 -8.47
C SER A 1075 -41.70 33.58 -9.31
N THR A 1076 -42.53 32.62 -8.85
CA THR A 1076 -43.04 32.15 -7.54
C THR A 1076 -43.34 30.63 -7.67
N GLY A 1077 -43.72 29.93 -6.58
CA GLY A 1077 -44.18 28.53 -6.66
C GLY A 1077 -44.57 27.89 -5.32
N LYS A 1078 -45.53 28.49 -4.60
CA LYS A 1078 -45.94 28.07 -3.25
C LYS A 1078 -46.75 26.77 -3.25
N ASN A 1079 -46.59 25.96 -2.21
CA ASN A 1079 -47.76 25.47 -1.47
C ASN A 1079 -47.42 25.25 0.02
N THR A 1080 -48.36 25.53 0.92
CA THR A 1080 -48.11 25.66 2.37
C THR A 1080 -49.15 24.94 3.23
N SER A 1081 -48.71 24.16 4.21
CA SER A 1081 -49.38 23.96 5.51
C SER A 1081 -48.31 23.48 6.51
N ASN A 1082 -47.89 24.29 7.49
CA ASN A 1082 -48.51 24.68 8.76
C ASN A 1082 -48.52 23.60 9.88
N LEU A 1083 -47.65 23.86 10.87
CA LEU A 1083 -47.89 23.74 12.32
C LEU A 1083 -48.23 22.36 12.94
N ARG A 1084 -47.30 21.83 13.75
CA ARG A 1084 -47.34 22.05 15.22
C ARG A 1084 -46.03 21.67 15.94
N LYS A 1085 -45.91 22.15 17.18
CA LYS A 1085 -44.79 21.99 18.12
C LYS A 1085 -45.00 20.78 19.06
N LEU A 1086 -43.91 20.31 19.66
CA LEU A 1086 -43.80 19.69 21.00
C LEU A 1086 -44.62 18.42 21.27
N ASN A 1087 -43.95 17.26 21.27
CA ASN A 1087 -43.27 16.76 22.48
C ASN A 1087 -42.04 15.92 22.09
#